data_AF-A0A917XR03-F1
#
_entry.id   AF-A0A917XR03-F1
#
_cell.length_a   1.000
_cell.length_b   1.000
_cell.length_c   1.000
_cell.angle_alpha   90.00
_cell.angle_beta   90.00
_cell.angle_gamma   90.00
#
_symmetry.space_group_name_H-M   'P 1'
#
loop_
_entity.id
_entity.type
_entity.pdbx_description
1 polymer ?
#
loop_
_entity_poly.entity_id
_entity_poly.type
_entity_poly.pdbx_seq_one_letter_code
_entity_poly.pdbx_strand_id
1 'polypeptide(L)'
;MRDVNEDASAYADGQRATAESIERGGAALGVDALLARVRSAASAGPTGSGADSAAPRSAGAVPDGASVGSGGVVPDGASVGSGGVVPDGAGPRSAVVADGASPESGGVVMDADSLEAAGVFTDADSPVSTGVATDSPSPVSPAITMGPSPSQPTGIHADFSAPRPTGSPPDSVVGTAVPQDVDGLAAAIAAAAGPFLPDGHLSPDTDFFDAGGSSVGAVELVAELERALGMEIGLDDVFADARPRSLAQRWLSTTGGTAAPSDTGTSATPALPATWATAGSGTPAPHVVPETPTAGPTSVRAATATGASPAPGTLPLSAPSTLPIPSPRRTPPSVAATLRPGSGDTPYATARREDLDQILADLALADRLPWTASPEPLPPRRILLTGATGFLGSHMLLDLLRHSDAHVYCLVRAADEEAAIARLGEALKSYQLPWSSEIRRRVTVLPGDIRRPRLGLSDDLWHTLAHELDSVVGVAAAVDFLRGYQSLRQSNVIGSLTLAELAATGRPKPLHHISSIAVFNEVGISSMGEDDPLAHVDRLIAGYDQTKWAAEVALRRARDHGLIVTAMRPGGIGGHTKTGAYNPQDLSSGLISAFGRFRTVPAFRHLNAAPVDWVSRVAVGVICEPDAWGNDYNLTGVPNTLDDVVRDMAFGGMHVRVQDWDEWRTDTLARLEAKPVPELAFLTRVLQSPTALKLCEATLKGPAADADRTAALVEALGLRPAARYDAQAQLKTFERLAQDGLARLPHKDDQPYLWFSETTEGGVGPVGAPADTPCSMALTLSIASMYQLVKERRVDVSGELMCAAVHPEPLVVERGDVWIRPEEGIPQQHGLRHQLLRYRLRLRDADGGFWWLEGRKYARARRDVWRQTRALTVEIGREGEPATLAGEVVVPADSYVRDQIDGIRVDPRLTGQEKRAAKLTWLAWFGLEMGRGLLGPFTRAAADLLDLRRTPTLTEHNR
;
A
#
# COMPACT_ATOMS: atom_id res chain seq x y z
N MET A 1 -1.61 -26.02 17.56
CA MET A 1 -1.56 -24.84 18.45
C MET A 1 -2.75 -23.89 18.21
N ARG A 2 -3.91 -24.40 17.74
CA ARG A 2 -5.21 -23.70 17.86
C ARG A 2 -6.07 -24.35 18.96
N ASP A 3 -5.93 -25.66 19.11
CA ASP A 3 -6.80 -26.57 19.87
C ASP A 3 -6.38 -26.69 21.36
N VAL A 4 -5.91 -25.58 21.95
CA VAL A 4 -5.38 -25.53 23.34
C VAL A 4 -5.95 -24.34 24.14
N ASN A 5 -6.83 -23.53 23.55
CA ASN A 5 -7.27 -22.25 24.13
C ASN A 5 -8.56 -22.32 24.96
N GLU A 6 -9.34 -23.40 24.90
CA GLU A 6 -10.67 -23.45 25.53
C GLU A 6 -10.64 -23.81 27.04
N ASP A 7 -9.65 -24.58 27.50
CA ASP A 7 -9.46 -24.93 28.92
C ASP A 7 -8.86 -23.80 29.80
N ALA A 8 -8.49 -22.66 29.21
CA ALA A 8 -7.72 -21.61 29.88
C ALA A 8 -8.43 -21.00 31.12
N SER A 9 -9.77 -21.02 31.16
CA SER A 9 -10.57 -20.42 32.24
C SER A 9 -10.34 -21.12 33.59
N ALA A 10 -10.26 -22.45 33.62
CA ALA A 10 -10.08 -23.21 34.86
C ALA A 10 -8.66 -23.10 35.43
N TYR A 11 -7.66 -22.82 34.58
CA TYR A 11 -6.26 -22.70 35.00
C TYR A 11 -5.95 -21.36 35.68
N ALA A 12 -6.72 -20.31 35.38
CA ALA A 12 -6.48 -18.95 35.89
C ALA A 12 -6.75 -18.83 37.40
N ASP A 13 -7.87 -19.35 37.89
CA ASP A 13 -8.25 -19.22 39.31
C ASP A 13 -7.31 -19.99 40.25
N GLY A 14 -6.77 -21.13 39.80
CA GLY A 14 -5.74 -21.88 40.53
C GLY A 14 -4.44 -21.08 40.73
N GLN A 15 -4.04 -20.29 39.72
CA GLN A 15 -2.90 -19.38 39.86
C GLN A 15 -3.23 -18.19 40.77
N ARG A 16 -4.46 -17.67 40.71
CA ARG A 16 -4.91 -16.54 41.55
C ARG A 16 -4.89 -16.88 43.04
N ALA A 17 -5.45 -18.04 43.42
CA ALA A 17 -5.38 -18.55 44.79
C ALA A 17 -3.94 -18.80 45.27
N THR A 18 -3.04 -19.20 44.36
CA THR A 18 -1.62 -19.39 44.66
C THR A 18 -0.90 -18.05 44.88
N ALA A 19 -1.21 -17.02 44.10
CA ALA A 19 -0.65 -15.68 44.26
C ALA A 19 -1.09 -15.02 45.58
N GLU A 20 -2.38 -15.08 45.92
CA GLU A 20 -2.89 -14.55 47.19
C GLU A 20 -2.27 -15.25 48.43
N SER A 21 -1.84 -16.51 48.29
CA SER A 21 -1.11 -17.23 49.34
C SER A 21 0.34 -16.76 49.52
N ILE A 22 0.91 -16.05 48.54
CA ILE A 22 2.27 -15.50 48.59
C ILE A 22 2.25 -14.08 49.17
N GLU A 23 1.24 -13.27 48.82
CA GLU A 23 1.09 -11.89 49.34
C GLU A 23 0.89 -11.81 50.85
N ARG A 24 0.35 -12.87 51.49
CA ARG A 24 0.00 -12.87 52.94
C ARG A 24 1.12 -13.37 53.87
N GLY A 25 2.37 -13.38 53.43
CA GLY A 25 3.53 -13.46 54.33
C GLY A 25 3.72 -14.78 55.10
N GLY A 26 3.43 -15.93 54.47
CA GLY A 26 3.67 -17.26 55.03
C GLY A 26 5.14 -17.71 54.96
N ALA A 27 5.55 -18.59 55.88
CA ALA A 27 6.94 -19.05 55.98
C ALA A 27 7.41 -19.91 54.77
N ALA A 28 8.73 -19.93 54.54
CA ALA A 28 9.36 -20.50 53.35
C ALA A 28 9.10 -22.00 53.15
N LEU A 29 8.78 -22.39 51.91
CA LEU A 29 8.72 -23.77 51.43
C LEU A 29 9.94 -24.06 50.54
N GLY A 30 10.72 -25.06 50.91
CA GLY A 30 11.87 -25.52 50.12
C GLY A 30 11.47 -26.22 48.81
N VAL A 31 12.37 -26.21 47.83
CA VAL A 31 12.14 -26.74 46.46
C VAL A 31 11.67 -28.20 46.46
N ASP A 32 12.18 -29.04 47.37
CA ASP A 32 11.78 -30.45 47.48
C ASP A 32 10.31 -30.64 47.87
N ALA A 33 9.73 -29.74 48.67
CA ALA A 33 8.30 -29.77 49.01
C ALA A 33 7.41 -29.42 47.81
N LEU A 34 7.90 -28.56 46.92
CA LEU A 34 7.24 -28.24 45.65
C LEU A 34 7.27 -29.45 44.70
N LEU A 35 8.44 -30.08 44.56
CA LEU A 35 8.62 -31.29 43.74
C LEU A 35 7.81 -32.49 44.25
N ALA A 36 7.67 -32.64 45.58
CA ALA A 36 6.81 -33.66 46.17
C ALA A 36 5.32 -33.45 45.82
N ARG A 37 4.82 -32.20 45.87
CA ARG A 37 3.45 -31.87 45.46
C ARG A 37 3.18 -32.13 43.99
N VAL A 38 4.10 -31.74 43.10
CA VAL A 38 4.00 -32.03 41.65
C VAL A 38 3.95 -33.54 41.39
N ARG A 39 4.74 -34.35 42.10
CA ARG A 39 4.68 -35.82 41.99
C ARG A 39 3.37 -36.42 42.51
N SER A 40 2.77 -35.86 43.58
CA SER A 40 1.46 -36.33 44.06
C SER A 40 0.33 -36.00 43.09
N ALA A 41 0.35 -34.83 42.45
CA ALA A 41 -0.65 -34.44 41.43
C ALA A 41 -0.61 -35.38 40.21
N ALA A 42 0.58 -35.80 39.78
CA ALA A 42 0.76 -36.74 38.67
C ALA A 42 0.27 -38.18 38.97
N SER A 43 -0.12 -38.50 40.22
CA SER A 43 -0.57 -39.84 40.63
C SER A 43 -2.10 -40.03 40.69
N ALA A 44 -2.87 -38.98 40.38
CA ALA A 44 -4.33 -38.96 40.49
C ALA A 44 -5.05 -39.00 39.12
N GLY A 45 -4.78 -40.03 38.30
CA GLY A 45 -5.54 -40.30 37.08
C GLY A 45 -6.89 -40.99 37.37
N PRO A 46 -8.02 -40.59 36.74
CA PRO A 46 -9.30 -41.27 36.91
C PRO A 46 -9.27 -42.66 36.27
N THR A 47 -9.77 -43.67 36.99
CA THR A 47 -9.75 -45.09 36.58
C THR A 47 -11.15 -45.66 36.39
N GLY A 48 -11.29 -46.58 35.43
CA GLY A 48 -12.47 -47.42 35.22
C GLY A 48 -13.30 -47.05 33.98
N SER A 49 -13.82 -48.00 33.20
CA SER A 49 -13.66 -49.47 33.20
C SER A 49 -14.07 -50.01 31.83
N GLY A 50 -13.27 -50.83 31.14
CA GLY A 50 -13.27 -52.31 31.26
C GLY A 50 -13.97 -52.93 30.02
N ALA A 51 -13.73 -54.15 29.53
CA ALA A 51 -12.77 -55.23 29.83
C ALA A 51 -12.36 -55.87 28.46
N ASP A 52 -11.68 -57.01 28.28
CA ASP A 52 -11.31 -58.13 29.16
C ASP A 52 -10.06 -58.87 28.60
N SER A 53 -9.64 -59.96 29.25
CA SER A 53 -8.36 -60.66 29.04
C SER A 53 -8.30 -61.60 27.81
N ALA A 54 -7.11 -61.69 27.18
CA ALA A 54 -6.38 -62.94 26.87
C ALA A 54 -5.14 -62.71 25.97
N ALA A 55 -4.18 -63.64 26.00
CA ALA A 55 -2.99 -63.70 25.13
C ALA A 55 -2.49 -65.17 25.06
N PRO A 56 -1.43 -65.56 24.29
CA PRO A 56 -0.72 -64.87 23.20
C PRO A 56 -0.47 -65.77 21.94
N ARG A 57 0.38 -65.28 21.01
CA ARG A 57 1.29 -66.02 20.08
C ARG A 57 0.90 -66.30 18.61
N SER A 58 1.82 -65.86 17.74
CA SER A 58 2.46 -66.55 16.58
C SER A 58 1.67 -67.02 15.33
N ALA A 59 2.01 -66.36 14.21
CA ALA A 59 2.50 -66.92 12.94
C ALA A 59 1.65 -67.91 12.11
N GLY A 60 1.58 -67.65 10.78
CA GLY A 60 1.50 -68.73 9.77
C GLY A 60 0.63 -68.47 8.52
N ALA A 61 1.27 -68.57 7.35
CA ALA A 61 0.78 -69.16 6.09
C ALA A 61 -0.58 -68.78 5.45
N VAL A 62 -0.48 -68.12 4.30
CA VAL A 62 -1.27 -68.34 3.05
C VAL A 62 -0.94 -69.76 2.52
N PRO A 63 -1.87 -70.60 1.98
CA PRO A 63 -2.32 -70.48 0.58
C PRO A 63 -3.70 -71.07 0.15
N ASP A 64 -4.09 -70.73 -1.11
CA ASP A 64 -4.85 -71.48 -2.15
C ASP A 64 -6.20 -72.21 -1.87
N GLY A 65 -7.11 -72.36 -2.85
CA GLY A 65 -7.12 -71.93 -4.27
C GLY A 65 -8.24 -72.60 -5.10
N ALA A 66 -8.12 -72.58 -6.44
CA ALA A 66 -9.01 -73.19 -7.48
C ALA A 66 -10.39 -72.50 -7.72
N SER A 67 -11.05 -72.50 -8.90
CA SER A 67 -10.75 -72.95 -10.31
C SER A 67 -11.96 -72.57 -11.23
N VAL A 68 -11.96 -72.47 -12.59
CA VAL A 68 -10.97 -72.48 -13.70
C VAL A 68 -11.66 -71.98 -15.00
N GLY A 69 -10.91 -71.39 -15.95
CA GLY A 69 -11.31 -71.16 -17.37
C GLY A 69 -11.78 -69.73 -17.70
N SER A 70 -11.51 -69.11 -18.87
CA SER A 70 -10.70 -69.44 -20.09
C SER A 70 -10.64 -68.19 -21.01
N GLY A 71 -9.74 -67.97 -21.99
CA GLY A 71 -8.59 -68.74 -22.49
C GLY A 71 -8.29 -68.43 -23.99
N GLY A 72 -7.15 -67.80 -24.32
CA GLY A 72 -6.76 -67.35 -25.68
C GLY A 72 -5.51 -66.42 -25.65
N VAL A 73 -4.70 -66.33 -26.74
CA VAL A 73 -3.32 -65.77 -26.69
C VAL A 73 -2.87 -65.01 -27.98
N VAL A 74 -1.92 -64.07 -27.79
CA VAL A 74 -1.11 -63.15 -28.67
C VAL A 74 -0.11 -63.91 -29.60
N PRO A 75 0.29 -63.48 -30.85
CA PRO A 75 1.04 -62.23 -31.15
C PRO A 75 0.85 -61.54 -32.55
N ASP A 76 1.76 -60.60 -32.84
CA ASP A 76 2.10 -59.77 -34.03
C ASP A 76 2.02 -60.35 -35.47
N GLY A 77 2.05 -59.48 -36.50
CA GLY A 77 2.64 -59.81 -37.83
C GLY A 77 2.17 -59.00 -39.06
N ALA A 78 3.04 -58.19 -39.66
CA ALA A 78 2.79 -57.29 -40.81
C ALA A 78 2.51 -57.94 -42.18
N SER A 79 1.78 -57.24 -43.09
CA SER A 79 2.04 -57.26 -44.56
C SER A 79 1.27 -56.20 -45.42
N VAL A 80 1.81 -55.98 -46.63
CA VAL A 80 1.27 -55.43 -47.91
C VAL A 80 -0.27 -55.45 -48.09
N GLY A 81 -0.96 -54.56 -48.82
CA GLY A 81 -0.58 -53.42 -49.69
C GLY A 81 -1.39 -53.38 -51.02
N SER A 82 -1.31 -52.26 -51.77
CA SER A 82 -1.87 -52.00 -53.13
C SER A 82 -3.37 -51.64 -53.32
N GLY A 83 -3.63 -50.70 -54.25
CA GLY A 83 -4.93 -50.43 -54.91
C GLY A 83 -5.95 -49.51 -54.19
N GLY A 84 -6.38 -48.36 -54.73
CA GLY A 84 -5.90 -47.61 -55.91
C GLY A 84 -6.91 -46.54 -56.44
N VAL A 85 -6.47 -45.80 -57.46
CA VAL A 85 -7.26 -44.95 -58.41
C VAL A 85 -7.84 -43.60 -57.92
N VAL A 86 -7.17 -42.53 -58.35
CA VAL A 86 -7.75 -41.22 -58.73
C VAL A 86 -7.92 -41.22 -60.27
N PRO A 87 -8.88 -40.48 -60.87
CA PRO A 87 -8.60 -39.14 -61.44
C PRO A 87 -9.72 -38.11 -61.12
N ASP A 88 -9.54 -36.78 -61.10
CA ASP A 88 -8.70 -35.81 -61.87
C ASP A 88 -9.37 -35.26 -63.17
N GLY A 89 -9.16 -33.97 -63.47
CA GLY A 89 -10.06 -33.13 -64.29
C GLY A 89 -9.51 -31.84 -64.93
N ALA A 90 -8.19 -31.68 -65.07
CA ALA A 90 -7.49 -30.97 -66.16
C ALA A 90 -7.89 -29.51 -66.63
N GLY A 91 -7.45 -28.47 -65.89
CA GLY A 91 -6.95 -27.15 -66.40
C GLY A 91 -7.75 -26.36 -67.48
N PRO A 92 -7.09 -25.49 -68.31
CA PRO A 92 -5.80 -24.80 -68.16
C PRO A 92 -5.86 -23.26 -68.51
N ARG A 93 -4.68 -22.59 -68.69
CA ARG A 93 -4.41 -21.21 -69.23
C ARG A 93 -4.45 -20.04 -68.21
N SER A 94 -3.55 -19.04 -68.27
CA SER A 94 -2.28 -18.88 -69.02
C SER A 94 -1.31 -17.84 -68.38
N ALA A 95 -0.03 -17.93 -68.78
CA ALA A 95 1.18 -17.09 -68.57
C ALA A 95 0.98 -15.56 -68.36
N VAL A 96 1.93 -14.76 -67.83
CA VAL A 96 3.39 -14.56 -68.13
C VAL A 96 4.04 -13.91 -66.87
N VAL A 97 5.24 -14.19 -66.31
CA VAL A 97 6.52 -14.89 -66.66
C VAL A 97 7.48 -14.09 -67.56
N ALA A 98 8.32 -13.19 -67.02
CA ALA A 98 9.71 -13.46 -66.54
C ALA A 98 10.43 -12.09 -66.31
N ASP A 99 11.64 -11.91 -65.77
CA ASP A 99 12.62 -12.67 -64.95
C ASP A 99 13.47 -11.58 -64.23
N GLY A 100 14.18 -11.73 -63.11
CA GLY A 100 15.12 -12.78 -62.68
C GLY A 100 16.43 -12.06 -62.24
N ALA A 101 17.35 -12.63 -61.47
CA ALA A 101 17.39 -13.95 -60.87
C ALA A 101 18.34 -13.95 -59.64
N SER A 102 17.99 -14.70 -58.58
CA SER A 102 18.76 -15.77 -57.91
C SER A 102 20.28 -15.67 -57.59
N PRO A 103 20.83 -16.52 -56.66
CA PRO A 103 20.17 -17.45 -55.73
C PRO A 103 20.83 -17.57 -54.31
N GLU A 104 20.30 -18.51 -53.50
CA GLU A 104 20.95 -19.22 -52.36
C GLU A 104 21.25 -18.44 -51.05
N SER A 105 21.21 -19.04 -49.84
CA SER A 105 20.55 -20.28 -49.36
C SER A 105 20.47 -20.31 -47.81
N GLY A 106 19.52 -21.08 -47.26
CA GLY A 106 19.48 -21.50 -45.85
C GLY A 106 19.13 -20.42 -44.79
N GLY A 107 18.71 -20.79 -43.56
CA GLY A 107 18.30 -22.12 -43.12
C GLY A 107 18.33 -22.34 -41.59
N VAL A 108 17.16 -22.68 -41.02
CA VAL A 108 16.97 -23.38 -39.72
C VAL A 108 17.14 -22.54 -38.42
N VAL A 109 16.34 -22.92 -37.42
CA VAL A 109 16.22 -22.38 -36.04
C VAL A 109 17.14 -23.16 -35.09
N MET A 110 17.60 -22.55 -33.99
CA MET A 110 17.99 -23.32 -32.79
C MET A 110 17.39 -22.74 -31.51
N ASP A 111 17.11 -23.64 -30.58
CA ASP A 111 16.50 -23.40 -29.27
C ASP A 111 17.51 -22.94 -28.20
N ALA A 112 16.98 -22.57 -27.03
CA ALA A 112 17.77 -22.27 -25.85
C ALA A 112 18.25 -23.53 -25.11
N ASP A 113 19.44 -23.48 -24.50
CA ASP A 113 19.57 -23.64 -23.04
C ASP A 113 20.98 -23.24 -22.53
N SER A 114 21.11 -23.04 -21.20
CA SER A 114 22.37 -22.84 -20.44
C SER A 114 23.16 -21.54 -20.76
N LEU A 115 23.61 -20.71 -19.81
CA LEU A 115 24.38 -21.01 -18.59
C LEU A 115 24.19 -19.93 -17.51
N GLU A 116 24.26 -20.32 -16.24
CA GLU A 116 24.61 -19.40 -15.14
C GLU A 116 26.14 -19.23 -14.99
N ALA A 117 26.50 -18.21 -14.19
CA ALA A 117 27.68 -18.12 -13.32
C ALA A 117 28.93 -17.35 -13.79
N ALA A 118 29.32 -16.39 -12.92
CA ALA A 118 30.58 -15.64 -12.85
C ALA A 118 30.91 -14.71 -14.04
N GLY A 119 31.66 -13.62 -13.83
CA GLY A 119 32.18 -13.11 -12.56
C GLY A 119 32.82 -11.72 -12.68
N VAL A 120 33.07 -11.08 -11.54
CA VAL A 120 33.84 -9.83 -11.44
C VAL A 120 35.32 -10.10 -11.78
N PHE A 121 36.00 -9.13 -12.41
CA PHE A 121 37.34 -8.58 -12.10
C PHE A 121 37.84 -7.78 -13.35
N THR A 122 37.78 -6.43 -13.31
CA THR A 122 38.88 -5.46 -13.00
C THR A 122 39.64 -4.95 -14.22
N ASP A 123 40.23 -3.76 -14.06
CA ASP A 123 41.00 -3.02 -15.06
C ASP A 123 42.25 -3.76 -15.60
N ALA A 124 42.62 -3.42 -16.83
CA ALA A 124 43.98 -3.53 -17.34
C ALA A 124 44.26 -2.33 -18.26
N ASP A 125 45.38 -1.65 -18.05
CA ASP A 125 45.71 -0.35 -18.66
C ASP A 125 46.78 -0.51 -19.77
N SER A 126 46.60 0.19 -20.90
CA SER A 126 47.67 0.63 -21.82
C SER A 126 48.48 -0.43 -22.63
N PRO A 127 49.33 -0.03 -23.63
CA PRO A 127 49.20 1.06 -24.62
C PRO A 127 49.67 0.68 -26.07
N VAL A 128 49.85 1.69 -26.96
CA VAL A 128 50.57 1.71 -28.27
C VAL A 128 49.75 1.19 -29.48
N SER A 129 49.15 2.05 -30.35
CA SER A 129 49.72 2.89 -31.45
C SER A 129 50.13 2.09 -32.71
N THR A 130 49.86 2.46 -33.97
CA THR A 130 49.66 3.77 -34.67
C THR A 130 48.53 3.71 -35.73
N GLY A 131 47.92 4.80 -36.25
CA GLY A 131 48.01 6.25 -35.97
C GLY A 131 47.57 7.14 -37.17
N VAL A 132 47.38 8.46 -36.95
CA VAL A 132 47.30 9.57 -37.95
C VAL A 132 45.99 9.64 -38.79
N ALA A 133 45.30 10.79 -39.04
CA ALA A 133 45.65 12.22 -38.97
C ALA A 133 44.48 13.19 -38.58
N THR A 134 44.83 14.34 -37.96
CA THR A 134 44.24 15.72 -38.03
C THR A 134 42.72 15.98 -37.83
N ASP A 135 42.25 17.08 -37.21
CA ASP A 135 42.91 18.31 -36.72
C ASP A 135 42.27 18.92 -35.43
N SER A 136 42.75 20.08 -34.98
CA SER A 136 42.68 20.63 -33.60
C SER A 136 41.73 21.85 -33.44
N PRO A 137 41.42 22.36 -32.22
CA PRO A 137 42.33 23.27 -31.47
C PRO A 137 42.32 23.15 -29.92
N SER A 138 43.26 23.85 -29.22
CA SER A 138 43.49 23.80 -27.75
C SER A 138 44.57 24.84 -27.29
N PRO A 139 45.09 24.92 -26.03
CA PRO A 139 44.44 25.39 -24.77
C PRO A 139 45.39 26.25 -23.84
N VAL A 140 45.16 26.22 -22.49
CA VAL A 140 46.11 26.47 -21.33
C VAL A 140 46.00 27.77 -20.47
N SER A 141 45.66 27.57 -19.17
CA SER A 141 46.24 27.95 -17.83
C SER A 141 47.21 29.18 -17.65
N PRO A 142 47.46 29.76 -16.43
CA PRO A 142 47.88 29.10 -15.16
C PRO A 142 47.37 29.74 -13.82
N ALA A 143 47.96 29.35 -12.67
CA ALA A 143 47.61 29.80 -11.31
C ALA A 143 48.85 30.10 -10.42
N ILE A 144 48.71 31.00 -9.41
CA ILE A 144 49.73 31.36 -8.40
C ILE A 144 49.08 31.60 -7.02
N THR A 145 49.83 31.35 -5.93
CA THR A 145 49.41 31.35 -4.51
C THR A 145 49.65 32.68 -3.77
N MET A 146 48.80 33.02 -2.77
CA MET A 146 49.10 33.54 -1.39
C MET A 146 47.88 34.26 -0.77
N GLY A 147 47.73 34.23 0.57
CA GLY A 147 46.57 34.76 1.32
C GLY A 147 46.73 36.20 1.87
N PRO A 148 46.04 36.63 2.96
CA PRO A 148 45.20 35.86 3.90
C PRO A 148 43.73 36.40 4.06
N SER A 149 42.96 35.80 4.97
CA SER A 149 41.64 36.31 5.42
C SER A 149 41.78 37.46 6.43
N PRO A 150 40.79 38.38 6.50
CA PRO A 150 40.10 38.57 7.80
C PRO A 150 38.59 38.95 7.74
N SER A 151 37.92 38.70 8.87
CA SER A 151 36.89 39.53 9.54
C SER A 151 35.57 39.98 8.86
N GLN A 152 34.45 39.68 9.54
CA GLN A 152 33.21 40.48 9.63
C GLN A 152 33.50 41.90 10.24
N PRO A 153 32.58 42.92 10.30
CA PRO A 153 31.11 42.84 10.26
C PRO A 153 30.35 44.02 9.58
N THR A 154 29.00 43.98 9.70
CA THR A 154 28.02 45.11 9.74
C THR A 154 28.25 46.43 8.98
N GLY A 155 27.28 46.84 8.16
CA GLY A 155 27.11 48.23 7.75
C GLY A 155 25.83 48.47 6.94
N ILE A 156 25.07 49.53 7.27
CA ILE A 156 23.93 50.04 6.49
C ILE A 156 24.32 51.43 5.95
N HIS A 157 24.15 51.68 4.65
CA HIS A 157 23.52 52.89 4.05
C HIS A 157 23.78 53.00 2.54
N ALA A 158 23.08 53.97 1.92
CA ALA A 158 22.99 54.37 0.51
C ALA A 158 24.36 54.71 -0.17
N ASP A 159 24.47 55.08 -1.46
CA ASP A 159 23.61 56.03 -2.19
C ASP A 159 23.95 56.18 -3.70
N PHE A 160 23.05 56.80 -4.47
CA PHE A 160 23.24 57.44 -5.80
C PHE A 160 23.82 56.60 -6.99
N SER A 161 23.68 56.96 -8.28
CA SER A 161 22.90 58.02 -8.97
C SER A 161 22.62 57.63 -10.44
N ALA A 162 21.53 58.12 -11.03
CA ALA A 162 21.34 58.19 -12.48
C ALA A 162 20.55 59.47 -12.87
N PRO A 163 20.94 60.23 -13.91
CA PRO A 163 20.39 61.57 -14.16
C PRO A 163 19.05 61.57 -14.91
N ARG A 164 18.16 62.48 -14.50
CA ARG A 164 16.90 62.80 -15.20
C ARG A 164 17.14 63.64 -16.47
N PRO A 165 16.40 63.42 -17.57
CA PRO A 165 15.93 64.50 -18.43
C PRO A 165 14.70 65.19 -17.81
N THR A 166 14.54 66.50 -18.04
CA THR A 166 13.45 67.30 -17.44
C THR A 166 12.28 67.51 -18.39
N GLY A 167 11.07 67.15 -17.95
CA GLY A 167 9.80 67.50 -18.58
C GLY A 167 8.70 67.64 -17.51
N SER A 168 7.69 68.47 -17.77
CA SER A 168 6.58 68.73 -16.84
C SER A 168 5.73 67.47 -16.58
N PRO A 169 5.11 67.34 -15.39
CA PRO A 169 4.46 66.09 -15.00
C PRO A 169 3.14 65.85 -15.73
N PRO A 170 2.92 64.66 -16.30
CA PRO A 170 1.57 64.10 -16.43
C PRO A 170 1.11 63.56 -15.07
N ASP A 171 -0.21 63.51 -14.95
CA ASP A 171 -1.05 63.31 -13.76
C ASP A 171 -0.68 62.18 -12.77
N SER A 172 -1.30 62.28 -11.59
CA SER A 172 -1.35 61.22 -10.57
C SER A 172 -1.64 59.84 -11.17
N VAL A 173 -0.98 58.81 -10.66
CA VAL A 173 -1.35 57.41 -10.92
C VAL A 173 -2.82 57.22 -10.53
N VAL A 174 -3.68 57.10 -11.53
CA VAL A 174 -5.08 56.72 -11.34
C VAL A 174 -5.05 55.26 -10.88
N GLY A 175 -5.32 55.04 -9.59
CA GLY A 175 -5.71 53.71 -9.13
C GLY A 175 -6.93 53.29 -9.94
N THR A 176 -6.81 52.20 -10.70
CA THR A 176 -7.90 51.64 -11.50
C THR A 176 -9.09 51.41 -10.59
N ALA A 177 -10.17 52.17 -10.80
CA ALA A 177 -11.36 52.09 -9.97
C ALA A 177 -11.90 50.65 -10.04
N VAL A 178 -11.86 49.95 -8.91
CA VAL A 178 -12.25 48.54 -8.82
C VAL A 178 -13.68 48.39 -9.33
N PRO A 179 -13.93 47.61 -10.40
CA PRO A 179 -15.26 47.50 -10.97
C PRO A 179 -16.29 47.09 -9.93
N GLN A 180 -17.37 47.86 -9.84
CA GLN A 180 -18.44 47.65 -8.85
C GLN A 180 -19.51 46.65 -9.35
N ASP A 181 -19.38 46.18 -10.60
CA ASP A 181 -20.18 45.13 -11.20
C ASP A 181 -19.39 43.82 -11.33
N VAL A 182 -20.12 42.71 -11.32
CA VAL A 182 -19.55 41.36 -11.31
C VAL A 182 -18.72 41.05 -12.55
N ASP A 183 -19.14 41.49 -13.74
CA ASP A 183 -18.48 41.07 -14.99
C ASP A 183 -17.20 41.85 -15.26
N GLY A 184 -17.18 43.16 -14.97
CA GLY A 184 -15.97 43.97 -14.98
C GLY A 184 -14.94 43.48 -13.96
N LEU A 185 -15.39 43.11 -12.75
CA LEU A 185 -14.50 42.61 -11.71
C LEU A 185 -13.98 41.21 -12.04
N ALA A 186 -14.83 40.33 -12.59
CA ALA A 186 -14.42 39.01 -13.08
C ALA A 186 -13.40 39.11 -14.21
N ALA A 187 -13.53 40.08 -15.12
CA ALA A 187 -12.53 40.34 -16.16
C ALA A 187 -11.19 40.82 -15.57
N ALA A 188 -11.23 41.67 -14.53
CA ALA A 188 -10.03 42.13 -13.83
C ALA A 188 -9.31 40.99 -13.09
N ILE A 189 -10.04 40.13 -12.37
CA ILE A 189 -9.52 38.93 -11.71
C ILE A 189 -8.95 37.95 -12.74
N ALA A 190 -9.63 37.75 -13.88
CA ALA A 190 -9.15 36.88 -14.96
C ALA A 190 -7.82 37.38 -15.57
N ALA A 191 -7.65 38.70 -15.71
CA ALA A 191 -6.39 39.31 -16.15
C ALA A 191 -5.28 39.15 -15.09
N ALA A 192 -5.59 39.33 -13.81
CA ALA A 192 -4.65 39.12 -12.70
C ALA A 192 -4.21 37.65 -12.55
N ALA A 193 -5.05 36.69 -12.94
CA ALA A 193 -4.73 35.27 -12.93
C ALA A 193 -3.85 34.80 -14.11
N GLY A 194 -3.85 35.54 -15.23
CA GLY A 194 -3.10 35.17 -16.45
C GLY A 194 -1.62 34.83 -16.24
N PRO A 195 -0.82 35.63 -15.51
CA PRO A 195 0.60 35.37 -15.27
C PRO A 195 0.93 34.04 -14.57
N PHE A 196 -0.03 33.44 -13.87
CA PHE A 196 0.15 32.20 -13.09
C PHE A 196 -0.36 30.95 -13.82
N LEU A 197 -0.68 31.06 -15.13
CA LEU A 197 -1.25 30.00 -15.97
C LEU A 197 -0.34 29.64 -17.16
N PRO A 198 -0.29 28.36 -17.59
CA PRO A 198 0.52 27.94 -18.75
C PRO A 198 0.16 28.66 -20.05
N ASP A 199 -1.14 28.92 -20.26
CA ASP A 199 -1.67 29.57 -21.46
C ASP A 199 -1.72 31.11 -21.35
N GLY A 200 -1.28 31.69 -20.22
CA GLY A 200 -1.23 33.13 -19.98
C GLY A 200 -2.58 33.85 -19.83
N HIS A 201 -3.71 33.12 -19.88
CA HIS A 201 -5.06 33.69 -19.96
C HIS A 201 -6.09 32.83 -19.22
N LEU A 202 -7.01 33.47 -18.48
CA LEU A 202 -8.16 32.82 -17.84
C LEU A 202 -9.49 33.33 -18.43
N SER A 203 -10.49 32.45 -18.56
CA SER A 203 -11.87 32.87 -18.85
C SER A 203 -12.60 33.19 -17.54
N PRO A 204 -13.47 34.22 -17.47
CA PRO A 204 -14.23 34.55 -16.26
C PRO A 204 -15.03 33.39 -15.64
N ASP A 205 -15.42 32.40 -16.44
CA ASP A 205 -16.19 31.21 -16.04
C ASP A 205 -15.34 29.93 -15.85
N THR A 206 -14.03 29.97 -16.14
CA THR A 206 -13.12 28.82 -15.97
C THR A 206 -12.44 28.89 -14.61
N ASP A 207 -12.42 27.77 -13.88
CA ASP A 207 -11.66 27.65 -12.62
C ASP A 207 -10.16 27.67 -12.90
N PHE A 208 -9.42 28.51 -12.16
CA PHE A 208 -7.97 28.69 -12.29
C PHE A 208 -7.18 27.37 -12.34
N PHE A 209 -7.53 26.39 -11.49
CA PHE A 209 -6.82 25.12 -11.43
C PHE A 209 -7.18 24.21 -12.62
N ASP A 210 -8.41 24.29 -13.13
CA ASP A 210 -8.79 23.57 -14.37
C ASP A 210 -8.10 24.15 -15.62
N ALA A 211 -7.77 25.44 -15.62
CA ALA A 211 -6.87 26.09 -16.59
C ALA A 211 -5.37 25.77 -16.39
N GLY A 212 -5.03 24.90 -15.43
CA GLY A 212 -3.66 24.47 -15.17
C GLY A 212 -2.90 25.27 -14.10
N GLY A 213 -3.58 26.18 -13.40
CA GLY A 213 -3.04 26.89 -12.25
C GLY A 213 -2.64 25.95 -11.11
N SER A 214 -1.55 26.28 -10.41
CA SER A 214 -1.01 25.46 -9.32
C SER A 214 -1.44 25.97 -7.93
N SER A 215 -1.33 25.12 -6.90
CA SER A 215 -1.57 25.56 -5.52
C SER A 215 -0.61 26.66 -5.05
N VAL A 216 0.55 26.84 -5.70
CA VAL A 216 1.51 27.93 -5.42
C VAL A 216 1.05 29.20 -6.12
N GLY A 217 0.71 29.10 -7.41
CA GLY A 217 0.14 30.19 -8.19
C GLY A 217 -1.19 30.72 -7.61
N ALA A 218 -1.93 29.90 -6.84
CA ALA A 218 -3.10 30.37 -6.10
C ALA A 218 -2.75 31.27 -4.90
N VAL A 219 -1.61 31.05 -4.23
CA VAL A 219 -1.11 31.95 -3.17
C VAL A 219 -0.60 33.26 -3.78
N GLU A 220 0.13 33.16 -4.89
CA GLU A 220 0.60 34.31 -5.65
C GLU A 220 -0.58 35.12 -6.24
N LEU A 221 -1.64 34.46 -6.69
CA LEU A 221 -2.89 35.07 -7.12
C LEU A 221 -3.59 35.83 -5.98
N VAL A 222 -3.73 35.25 -4.78
CA VAL A 222 -4.31 35.98 -3.62
C VAL A 222 -3.54 37.27 -3.34
N ALA A 223 -2.21 37.20 -3.30
CA ALA A 223 -1.36 38.37 -3.09
C ALA A 223 -1.48 39.39 -4.25
N GLU A 224 -1.63 38.95 -5.49
CA GLU A 224 -1.84 39.83 -6.65
C GLU A 224 -3.24 40.48 -6.66
N LEU A 225 -4.28 39.78 -6.23
CA LEU A 225 -5.64 40.33 -6.10
C LEU A 225 -5.72 41.40 -5.00
N GLU A 226 -5.06 41.18 -3.87
CA GLU A 226 -4.88 42.21 -2.83
C GLU A 226 -4.09 43.41 -3.39
N ARG A 227 -2.92 43.16 -4.01
CA ARG A 227 -1.98 44.19 -4.48
C ARG A 227 -2.49 45.02 -5.66
N ALA A 228 -3.22 44.42 -6.61
CA ALA A 228 -3.62 45.06 -7.86
C ALA A 228 -5.09 45.51 -7.87
N LEU A 229 -5.97 44.82 -7.15
CA LEU A 229 -7.42 45.11 -7.12
C LEU A 229 -7.94 45.52 -5.73
N GLY A 230 -7.10 45.53 -4.69
CA GLY A 230 -7.54 45.80 -3.30
C GLY A 230 -8.46 44.70 -2.75
N MET A 231 -8.41 43.50 -3.33
CA MET A 231 -9.33 42.42 -3.01
C MET A 231 -8.74 41.51 -1.92
N GLU A 232 -8.99 41.86 -0.65
CA GLU A 232 -8.83 40.94 0.47
C GLU A 232 -9.76 39.72 0.27
N ILE A 233 -9.18 38.58 -0.08
CA ILE A 233 -9.87 37.28 -0.28
C ILE A 233 -9.08 36.19 0.45
N GLY A 234 -9.78 35.27 1.13
CA GLY A 234 -9.14 34.15 1.81
C GLY A 234 -8.55 33.13 0.82
N LEU A 235 -7.40 32.56 1.15
CA LEU A 235 -6.82 31.48 0.34
C LEU A 235 -7.75 30.26 0.27
N ASP A 236 -8.52 29.98 1.33
CA ASP A 236 -9.56 28.95 1.34
C ASP A 236 -10.74 29.31 0.38
N ASP A 237 -11.02 30.58 0.10
CA ASP A 237 -12.07 31.00 -0.87
C ASP A 237 -11.64 30.76 -2.32
N VAL A 238 -10.35 31.00 -2.63
CA VAL A 238 -9.77 30.67 -3.93
C VAL A 238 -9.70 29.16 -4.11
N PHE A 239 -9.26 28.40 -3.11
CA PHE A 239 -9.33 26.93 -3.19
C PHE A 239 -10.77 26.39 -3.26
N ALA A 240 -11.76 27.10 -2.70
CA ALA A 240 -13.17 26.70 -2.76
C ALA A 240 -13.78 26.77 -4.17
N ASP A 241 -13.53 27.86 -4.89
CA ASP A 241 -13.92 28.06 -6.29
C ASP A 241 -13.09 29.20 -6.91
N ALA A 242 -12.15 28.86 -7.80
CA ALA A 242 -11.23 29.83 -8.38
C ALA A 242 -11.70 30.41 -9.72
N ARG A 243 -13.01 30.36 -10.01
CA ARG A 243 -13.59 31.09 -11.15
C ARG A 243 -13.59 32.60 -10.87
N PRO A 244 -13.06 33.45 -11.78
CA PRO A 244 -13.06 34.90 -11.59
C PRO A 244 -14.44 35.48 -11.31
N ARG A 245 -15.51 34.96 -11.94
CA ARG A 245 -16.89 35.38 -11.68
C ARG A 245 -17.37 35.00 -10.27
N SER A 246 -17.01 33.82 -9.75
CA SER A 246 -17.35 33.42 -8.38
C SER A 246 -16.63 34.29 -7.34
N LEU A 247 -15.33 34.56 -7.55
CA LEU A 247 -14.54 35.43 -6.67
C LEU A 247 -15.07 36.88 -6.67
N ALA A 248 -15.42 37.43 -7.83
CA ALA A 248 -16.08 38.72 -7.94
C ALA A 248 -17.43 38.77 -7.19
N GLN A 249 -18.28 37.75 -7.36
CA GLN A 249 -19.58 37.67 -6.68
C GLN A 249 -19.43 37.61 -5.15
N ARG A 250 -18.55 36.75 -4.63
CA ARG A 250 -18.30 36.63 -3.18
C ARG A 250 -17.76 37.93 -2.58
N TRP A 251 -16.77 38.55 -3.21
CA TRP A 251 -16.16 39.78 -2.71
C TRP A 251 -17.12 40.98 -2.73
N LEU A 252 -17.90 41.15 -3.80
CA LEU A 252 -18.93 42.19 -3.86
C LEU A 252 -20.08 41.93 -2.86
N SER A 253 -20.42 40.66 -2.57
CA SER A 253 -21.43 40.34 -1.56
C SER A 253 -21.01 40.67 -0.12
N THR A 254 -19.70 40.64 0.16
CA THR A 254 -19.14 40.96 1.49
C THR A 254 -18.86 42.45 1.67
N THR A 255 -18.33 43.12 0.65
CA THR A 255 -18.09 44.59 0.69
C THR A 255 -19.36 45.43 0.50
N GLY A 256 -20.35 44.95 -0.26
CA GLY A 256 -21.61 45.65 -0.50
C GLY A 256 -22.54 45.78 0.72
N GLY A 257 -22.22 45.13 1.84
CA GLY A 257 -23.09 45.06 3.03
C GLY A 257 -23.07 46.29 3.95
N THR A 258 -22.11 47.21 3.83
CA THR A 258 -21.87 48.27 4.84
C THR A 258 -22.38 49.67 4.45
N ALA A 259 -23.59 49.76 3.89
CA ALA A 259 -24.31 51.02 3.74
C ALA A 259 -25.12 51.34 5.01
N ALA A 260 -24.54 52.11 5.94
CA ALA A 260 -25.27 52.61 7.11
C ALA A 260 -26.41 53.56 6.67
N PRO A 261 -27.64 53.41 7.20
CA PRO A 261 -28.80 54.18 6.73
C PRO A 261 -28.70 55.65 7.14
N SER A 262 -28.71 56.54 6.14
CA SER A 262 -28.88 57.99 6.34
C SER A 262 -30.35 58.29 6.66
N ASP A 263 -30.65 58.40 7.95
CA ASP A 263 -32.02 58.55 8.46
C ASP A 263 -32.65 59.92 8.12
N THR A 264 -33.48 59.94 7.08
CA THR A 264 -34.42 61.03 6.76
C THR A 264 -35.76 60.44 6.32
N GLY A 265 -36.51 59.88 7.26
CA GLY A 265 -37.77 59.17 6.98
C GLY A 265 -38.99 60.07 6.66
N THR A 266 -39.98 59.47 6.00
CA THR A 266 -41.43 59.74 6.20
C THR A 266 -42.20 58.50 5.76
N SER A 267 -43.17 58.06 6.56
CA SER A 267 -43.90 56.80 6.36
C SER A 267 -45.18 56.95 5.51
N ALA A 268 -45.35 56.11 4.49
CA ALA A 268 -46.67 55.69 4.00
C ALA A 268 -46.57 54.39 3.18
N THR A 269 -47.38 53.37 3.51
CA THR A 269 -47.62 52.20 2.65
C THR A 269 -48.71 52.53 1.62
N PRO A 270 -48.58 52.08 0.36
CA PRO A 270 -49.71 51.35 -0.21
C PRO A 270 -49.35 50.22 -1.21
N ALA A 271 -50.20 49.18 -1.17
CA ALA A 271 -50.71 48.32 -2.25
C ALA A 271 -49.83 47.88 -3.44
N LEU A 272 -49.81 46.56 -3.67
CA LEU A 272 -49.48 45.93 -4.95
C LEU A 272 -50.62 46.13 -5.98
N PRO A 273 -50.33 46.51 -7.25
CA PRO A 273 -51.25 46.37 -8.38
C PRO A 273 -51.28 44.93 -8.93
N ALA A 274 -52.31 44.61 -9.72
CA ALA A 274 -52.48 43.32 -10.39
C ALA A 274 -52.63 43.49 -11.92
N THR A 275 -52.95 42.39 -12.63
CA THR A 275 -53.11 42.24 -14.11
C THR A 275 -51.78 42.13 -14.88
N TRP A 276 -51.70 41.41 -16.02
CA TRP A 276 -52.71 40.74 -16.87
C TRP A 276 -52.46 39.20 -16.88
N ALA A 277 -53.42 38.27 -16.80
CA ALA A 277 -54.75 38.05 -17.40
C ALA A 277 -54.73 37.02 -18.57
N THR A 278 -55.40 35.89 -18.36
CA THR A 278 -55.49 34.70 -19.24
C THR A 278 -56.80 34.66 -20.05
N ALA A 279 -56.85 33.85 -21.13
CA ALA A 279 -58.07 33.64 -21.92
C ALA A 279 -58.39 32.15 -22.20
N GLY A 280 -59.56 31.69 -21.70
CA GLY A 280 -60.32 30.51 -22.16
C GLY A 280 -59.73 29.12 -21.85
N SER A 281 -60.49 28.08 -21.50
CA SER A 281 -61.91 27.87 -21.17
C SER A 281 -62.00 26.58 -20.31
N GLY A 282 -63.08 26.09 -19.71
CA GLY A 282 -64.49 26.47 -19.58
C GLY A 282 -65.25 25.29 -18.94
N THR A 283 -66.03 25.50 -17.86
CA THR A 283 -66.63 24.41 -17.04
C THR A 283 -68.01 23.95 -17.53
N PRO A 284 -68.46 22.74 -17.16
CA PRO A 284 -69.58 22.64 -16.20
C PRO A 284 -69.41 21.54 -15.12
N ALA A 285 -70.35 21.47 -14.16
CA ALA A 285 -70.28 20.62 -12.95
C ALA A 285 -71.47 19.59 -12.87
N PRO A 286 -71.97 19.13 -11.69
CA PRO A 286 -71.64 17.80 -11.14
C PRO A 286 -72.88 16.88 -10.88
N HIS A 287 -72.77 15.93 -9.91
CA HIS A 287 -73.71 14.88 -9.41
C HIS A 287 -73.26 13.43 -9.77
N VAL A 288 -73.53 12.34 -9.03
CA VAL A 288 -74.44 11.99 -7.89
C VAL A 288 -73.69 11.12 -6.84
N VAL A 289 -74.20 10.97 -5.60
CA VAL A 289 -73.80 9.94 -4.60
C VAL A 289 -75.06 9.23 -4.05
N PRO A 290 -75.10 7.89 -4.00
CA PRO A 290 -75.26 7.12 -2.73
C PRO A 290 -74.36 5.84 -2.71
N GLU A 291 -74.19 5.04 -1.64
CA GLU A 291 -74.64 5.09 -0.24
C GLU A 291 -73.67 4.31 0.68
N THR A 292 -73.81 4.46 2.00
CA THR A 292 -73.12 3.67 3.06
C THR A 292 -74.14 2.75 3.76
N PRO A 293 -73.79 1.73 4.60
CA PRO A 293 -73.38 2.01 5.99
C PRO A 293 -72.52 0.96 6.76
N THR A 294 -71.82 1.43 7.81
CA THR A 294 -71.57 0.87 9.19
C THR A 294 -71.45 -0.65 9.46
N ALA A 295 -70.71 -1.16 10.45
CA ALA A 295 -69.98 -0.60 11.62
C ALA A 295 -68.72 -1.49 11.87
N GLY A 296 -67.85 -1.34 12.88
CA GLY A 296 -67.73 -0.48 14.07
C GLY A 296 -66.53 -0.99 14.91
N PRO A 297 -65.85 -0.17 15.73
CA PRO A 297 -64.50 -0.51 16.20
C PRO A 297 -64.42 -1.12 17.61
N THR A 298 -63.42 -1.98 17.85
CA THR A 298 -62.89 -2.25 19.21
C THR A 298 -61.39 -2.52 19.17
N SER A 299 -60.69 -2.08 20.21
CA SER A 299 -59.27 -2.40 20.47
C SER A 299 -59.16 -3.54 21.50
N VAL A 300 -57.97 -4.13 21.65
CA VAL A 300 -57.29 -4.38 22.94
C VAL A 300 -55.90 -5.02 22.74
N ARG A 301 -55.04 -4.90 23.75
CA ARG A 301 -53.63 -5.31 23.79
C ARG A 301 -53.40 -6.79 24.13
N ALA A 302 -52.37 -7.35 23.46
CA ALA A 302 -51.23 -8.09 24.03
C ALA A 302 -51.29 -9.58 24.45
N ALA A 303 -50.09 -10.18 24.26
CA ALA A 303 -49.36 -11.10 25.14
C ALA A 303 -49.40 -12.62 24.86
N THR A 304 -48.33 -13.27 25.34
CA THR A 304 -48.05 -14.72 25.45
C THR A 304 -47.74 -15.50 24.15
N ALA A 305 -46.98 -16.61 24.17
CA ALA A 305 -45.85 -17.01 25.05
C ALA A 305 -45.11 -18.24 24.46
N THR A 306 -43.86 -18.44 24.90
CA THR A 306 -43.14 -19.73 25.07
C THR A 306 -43.60 -21.00 24.31
N GLY A 307 -42.88 -21.33 23.24
CA GLY A 307 -42.05 -22.55 23.09
C GLY A 307 -42.58 -23.96 23.38
N ALA A 308 -42.29 -24.89 22.46
CA ALA A 308 -42.13 -26.32 22.72
C ALA A 308 -41.25 -26.98 21.63
N SER A 309 -40.60 -28.10 21.96
CA SER A 309 -39.97 -29.04 21.03
C SER A 309 -40.40 -30.46 21.41
N PRO A 310 -40.53 -31.39 20.44
CA PRO A 310 -39.58 -32.50 20.44
C PRO A 310 -39.16 -32.98 19.02
N ALA A 311 -38.17 -33.88 18.98
CA ALA A 311 -37.65 -34.60 17.81
C ALA A 311 -38.16 -36.07 17.83
N PRO A 312 -37.64 -37.04 17.02
CA PRO A 312 -36.74 -36.98 15.85
C PRO A 312 -37.23 -37.84 14.64
N GLY A 313 -36.50 -37.85 13.51
CA GLY A 313 -36.59 -38.97 12.55
C GLY A 313 -36.10 -38.80 11.11
N THR A 314 -35.16 -39.69 10.72
CA THR A 314 -34.88 -40.17 9.34
C THR A 314 -34.07 -39.28 8.36
N LEU A 315 -33.00 -39.86 7.79
CA LEU A 315 -32.16 -39.32 6.70
C LEU A 315 -32.64 -39.82 5.32
N PRO A 316 -32.24 -39.16 4.22
CA PRO A 316 -31.29 -39.84 3.32
C PRO A 316 -30.12 -38.96 2.84
N LEU A 317 -29.14 -39.58 2.18
CA LEU A 317 -27.92 -38.94 1.65
C LEU A 317 -28.17 -38.21 0.32
N SER A 318 -27.42 -37.14 0.02
CA SER A 318 -26.83 -36.87 -1.32
C SER A 318 -25.88 -35.66 -1.37
N ALA A 319 -24.74 -35.86 -2.02
CA ALA A 319 -23.88 -34.87 -2.72
C ALA A 319 -23.24 -33.68 -1.92
N PRO A 320 -22.09 -33.14 -2.39
CA PRO A 320 -21.43 -32.01 -1.73
C PRO A 320 -22.09 -30.66 -2.04
N SER A 321 -22.23 -29.80 -1.04
CA SER A 321 -22.73 -28.43 -1.22
C SER A 321 -21.64 -27.50 -1.73
N THR A 322 -21.77 -27.04 -2.97
CA THR A 322 -21.28 -25.69 -3.34
C THR A 322 -22.11 -24.65 -2.58
N LEU A 323 -21.45 -23.66 -1.98
CA LEU A 323 -22.13 -22.53 -1.35
C LEU A 323 -22.62 -21.58 -2.45
N PRO A 324 -23.93 -21.27 -2.55
CA PRO A 324 -24.42 -20.27 -3.49
C PRO A 324 -24.13 -18.87 -2.95
N ILE A 325 -23.47 -18.04 -3.77
CA ILE A 325 -23.37 -16.59 -3.54
C ILE A 325 -24.80 -16.02 -3.59
N PRO A 326 -25.24 -15.19 -2.61
CA PRO A 326 -26.62 -14.76 -2.53
C PRO A 326 -26.98 -13.77 -3.65
N SER A 327 -27.87 -14.18 -4.54
CA SER A 327 -28.38 -13.33 -5.64
C SER A 327 -29.06 -12.05 -5.13
N PRO A 328 -28.98 -10.93 -5.87
CA PRO A 328 -29.37 -9.61 -5.38
C PRO A 328 -30.87 -9.52 -5.04
N ARG A 329 -31.18 -9.10 -3.81
CA ARG A 329 -32.55 -8.77 -3.40
C ARG A 329 -32.98 -7.45 -4.03
N ARG A 330 -34.04 -7.46 -4.84
CA ARG A 330 -34.65 -6.25 -5.40
C ARG A 330 -35.29 -5.36 -4.32
N THR A 331 -35.11 -4.06 -4.50
CA THR A 331 -35.93 -2.93 -4.00
C THR A 331 -36.21 -2.83 -2.48
N PRO A 332 -35.55 -1.90 -1.77
CA PRO A 332 -36.20 -1.16 -0.68
C PRO A 332 -37.29 -0.21 -1.23
N PRO A 333 -38.20 0.32 -0.38
CA PRO A 333 -39.24 1.24 -0.84
C PRO A 333 -38.69 2.63 -1.23
N SER A 334 -39.38 3.29 -2.17
CA SER A 334 -39.02 4.64 -2.67
C SER A 334 -38.99 5.68 -1.54
N VAL A 335 -37.84 6.30 -1.33
CA VAL A 335 -37.65 7.37 -0.35
C VAL A 335 -37.96 8.73 -0.99
N ALA A 336 -39.26 9.06 -1.08
CA ALA A 336 -39.73 10.38 -1.48
C ALA A 336 -39.51 11.42 -0.34
N ALA A 337 -38.25 11.72 -0.04
CA ALA A 337 -37.84 12.68 0.98
C ALA A 337 -38.32 14.10 0.62
N THR A 338 -39.47 14.49 1.18
CA THR A 338 -40.06 15.81 0.94
C THR A 338 -39.31 16.88 1.73
N LEU A 339 -38.21 17.37 1.17
CA LEU A 339 -37.44 18.50 1.71
C LEU A 339 -38.32 19.76 1.75
N ARG A 340 -38.88 20.07 2.91
CA ARG A 340 -39.39 21.41 3.22
C ARG A 340 -38.23 22.29 3.67
N PRO A 341 -38.04 23.50 3.09
CA PRO A 341 -37.04 24.43 3.58
C PRO A 341 -37.49 24.99 4.95
N GLY A 342 -36.92 24.43 6.02
CA GLY A 342 -37.01 25.02 7.36
C GLY A 342 -35.98 26.12 7.52
N SER A 343 -36.41 27.32 7.92
CA SER A 343 -35.51 28.44 8.21
C SER A 343 -34.89 28.28 9.61
N GLY A 344 -33.64 27.82 9.66
CA GLY A 344 -32.84 27.75 10.88
C GLY A 344 -31.58 26.93 10.66
N ASP A 345 -30.42 27.48 11.02
CA ASP A 345 -29.13 26.81 10.86
C ASP A 345 -29.06 25.54 11.72
N THR A 346 -28.81 24.40 11.08
CA THR A 346 -28.47 23.17 11.79
C THR A 346 -27.02 23.29 12.31
N PRO A 347 -26.76 23.13 13.62
CA PRO A 347 -25.45 23.38 14.23
C PRO A 347 -24.35 22.34 13.89
N TYR A 348 -24.55 21.58 12.80
CA TYR A 348 -23.68 20.53 12.29
C TYR A 348 -23.44 20.64 10.76
N ALA A 349 -24.02 21.63 10.08
CA ALA A 349 -23.77 21.83 8.65
C ALA A 349 -22.34 22.39 8.43
N THR A 350 -21.51 21.65 7.71
CA THR A 350 -20.13 22.02 7.36
C THR A 350 -19.94 22.33 5.89
N ALA A 351 -20.79 21.79 5.01
CA ALA A 351 -20.77 22.12 3.59
C ALA A 351 -21.33 23.53 3.32
N ARG A 352 -20.69 24.28 2.41
CA ARG A 352 -21.19 25.60 1.98
C ARG A 352 -22.52 25.46 1.22
N ARG A 353 -23.43 26.41 1.40
CA ARG A 353 -24.77 26.41 0.77
C ARG A 353 -24.70 26.31 -0.77
N GLU A 354 -23.80 27.07 -1.38
CA GLU A 354 -23.50 27.04 -2.82
C GLU A 354 -23.12 25.64 -3.31
N ASP A 355 -22.28 24.93 -2.54
CA ASP A 355 -21.84 23.58 -2.88
C ASP A 355 -23.00 22.59 -2.75
N LEU A 356 -23.82 22.69 -1.68
CA LEU A 356 -25.00 21.84 -1.51
C LEU A 356 -26.04 22.00 -2.63
N ASP A 357 -26.35 23.23 -3.04
CA ASP A 357 -27.30 23.47 -4.12
C ASP A 357 -26.74 23.02 -5.49
N GLN A 358 -25.43 23.16 -5.72
CA GLN A 358 -24.77 22.59 -6.91
C GLN A 358 -24.73 21.05 -6.89
N ILE A 359 -24.44 20.43 -5.73
CA ILE A 359 -24.47 18.97 -5.56
C ILE A 359 -25.85 18.43 -5.92
N LEU A 360 -26.93 19.04 -5.41
CA LEU A 360 -28.30 18.62 -5.73
C LEU A 360 -28.62 18.75 -7.22
N ALA A 361 -28.14 19.81 -7.88
CA ALA A 361 -28.26 19.97 -9.33
C ALA A 361 -27.46 18.92 -10.12
N ASP A 362 -26.30 18.51 -9.61
CA ASP A 362 -25.45 17.49 -10.24
C ASP A 362 -26.03 16.07 -10.08
N LEU A 363 -26.61 15.75 -8.91
CA LEU A 363 -27.34 14.49 -8.70
C LEU A 363 -28.51 14.36 -9.70
N ALA A 364 -29.18 15.47 -10.03
CA ALA A 364 -30.27 15.52 -11.02
C ALA A 364 -29.79 15.41 -12.49
N LEU A 365 -28.49 15.27 -12.75
CA LEU A 365 -27.96 14.90 -14.07
C LEU A 365 -28.00 13.38 -14.28
N ALA A 366 -27.91 12.57 -13.21
CA ALA A 366 -28.09 11.12 -13.30
C ALA A 366 -29.48 10.74 -13.82
N ASP A 367 -30.50 11.50 -13.38
CA ASP A 367 -31.91 11.39 -13.79
C ASP A 367 -32.12 11.64 -15.31
N ARG A 368 -31.07 12.02 -16.06
CA ARG A 368 -31.07 12.20 -17.52
C ARG A 368 -30.39 11.06 -18.30
N LEU A 369 -29.72 10.12 -17.61
CA LEU A 369 -29.07 8.98 -18.25
C LEU A 369 -30.12 8.06 -18.89
N PRO A 370 -29.86 7.48 -20.07
CA PRO A 370 -30.83 6.62 -20.73
C PRO A 370 -31.05 5.32 -19.94
N TRP A 371 -32.25 4.76 -20.03
CA TRP A 371 -32.60 3.48 -19.42
C TRP A 371 -31.87 2.33 -20.15
N THR A 372 -31.23 1.44 -19.39
CA THR A 372 -30.41 0.35 -19.95
C THR A 372 -30.99 -1.03 -19.62
N ALA A 373 -30.91 -1.95 -20.57
CA ALA A 373 -30.96 -3.37 -20.24
C ALA A 373 -29.69 -3.77 -19.46
N SER A 374 -29.76 -4.88 -18.71
CA SER A 374 -28.58 -5.43 -18.05
C SER A 374 -27.51 -5.85 -19.08
N PRO A 375 -26.21 -5.66 -18.78
CA PRO A 375 -25.12 -6.18 -19.60
C PRO A 375 -25.11 -7.72 -19.58
N GLU A 376 -24.40 -8.30 -20.54
CA GLU A 376 -24.12 -9.74 -20.56
C GLU A 376 -23.11 -10.08 -19.44
N PRO A 377 -23.39 -11.05 -18.55
CA PRO A 377 -22.51 -11.38 -17.43
C PRO A 377 -21.33 -12.25 -17.88
N LEU A 378 -20.37 -11.64 -18.58
CA LEU A 378 -19.14 -12.29 -19.04
C LEU A 378 -17.90 -11.48 -18.63
N PRO A 379 -16.76 -12.12 -18.30
CA PRO A 379 -15.50 -11.43 -18.07
C PRO A 379 -15.12 -10.51 -19.25
N PRO A 380 -14.88 -9.21 -19.02
CA PRO A 380 -14.78 -8.24 -20.10
C PRO A 380 -13.47 -8.38 -20.87
N ARG A 381 -13.55 -8.30 -22.21
CA ARG A 381 -12.39 -8.45 -23.11
C ARG A 381 -11.89 -7.11 -23.64
N ARG A 382 -12.70 -6.05 -23.56
CA ARG A 382 -12.38 -4.68 -23.99
C ARG A 382 -12.78 -3.69 -22.91
N ILE A 383 -11.79 -3.11 -22.25
CA ILE A 383 -11.99 -2.31 -21.02
C ILE A 383 -11.48 -0.89 -21.25
N LEU A 384 -12.31 0.13 -20.98
CA LEU A 384 -11.84 1.50 -20.88
C LEU A 384 -11.35 1.78 -19.45
N LEU A 385 -10.05 2.02 -19.29
CA LEU A 385 -9.43 2.43 -18.04
C LEU A 385 -9.13 3.93 -18.07
N THR A 386 -9.80 4.69 -17.21
CA THR A 386 -9.42 6.07 -16.91
C THR A 386 -8.38 6.11 -15.78
N GLY A 387 -7.53 7.13 -15.76
CA GLY A 387 -6.62 7.34 -14.62
C GLY A 387 -5.39 6.41 -14.59
N ALA A 388 -5.09 5.70 -15.69
CA ALA A 388 -3.95 4.78 -15.80
C ALA A 388 -2.57 5.40 -15.51
N THR A 389 -2.46 6.73 -15.52
CA THR A 389 -1.25 7.51 -15.17
C THR A 389 -1.17 7.91 -13.68
N GLY A 390 -2.21 7.67 -12.89
CA GLY A 390 -2.19 7.83 -11.43
C GLY A 390 -1.85 6.52 -10.71
N PHE A 391 -1.36 6.61 -9.48
CA PHE A 391 -0.79 5.49 -8.70
C PHE A 391 -1.61 4.19 -8.76
N LEU A 392 -2.86 4.18 -8.25
CA LEU A 392 -3.70 2.98 -8.29
C LEU A 392 -4.01 2.52 -9.72
N GLY A 393 -4.30 3.45 -10.64
CA GLY A 393 -4.62 3.13 -12.04
C GLY A 393 -3.45 2.48 -12.81
N SER A 394 -2.22 2.89 -12.51
CA SER A 394 -0.99 2.27 -13.03
C SER A 394 -0.80 0.83 -12.54
N HIS A 395 -1.13 0.54 -11.28
CA HIS A 395 -1.13 -0.84 -10.77
C HIS A 395 -2.28 -1.68 -11.34
N MET A 396 -3.50 -1.13 -11.37
CA MET A 396 -4.68 -1.80 -11.93
C MET A 396 -4.51 -2.15 -13.41
N LEU A 397 -3.86 -1.29 -14.20
CA LEU A 397 -3.53 -1.60 -15.60
C LEU A 397 -2.73 -2.90 -15.73
N LEU A 398 -1.70 -3.08 -14.90
CA LEU A 398 -0.88 -4.29 -14.98
C LEU A 398 -1.60 -5.53 -14.42
N ASP A 399 -2.39 -5.38 -13.37
CA ASP A 399 -3.12 -6.53 -12.81
C ASP A 399 -4.29 -6.96 -13.71
N LEU A 400 -4.96 -6.03 -14.42
CA LEU A 400 -5.89 -6.35 -15.51
C LEU A 400 -5.19 -7.19 -16.59
N LEU A 401 -4.00 -6.78 -17.04
CA LEU A 401 -3.25 -7.49 -18.08
C LEU A 401 -2.72 -8.86 -17.61
N ARG A 402 -2.36 -9.01 -16.33
CA ARG A 402 -1.88 -10.27 -15.73
C ARG A 402 -2.99 -11.28 -15.41
N HIS A 403 -4.21 -10.82 -15.16
CA HIS A 403 -5.29 -11.65 -14.60
C HIS A 403 -6.56 -11.67 -15.46
N SER A 404 -6.47 -11.21 -16.72
CA SER A 404 -7.50 -11.37 -17.75
C SER A 404 -6.83 -11.41 -19.13
N ASP A 405 -7.61 -11.78 -20.16
CA ASP A 405 -7.22 -11.63 -21.58
C ASP A 405 -7.65 -10.28 -22.19
N ALA A 406 -8.02 -9.29 -21.37
CA ALA A 406 -8.56 -8.03 -21.85
C ALA A 406 -7.54 -7.17 -22.63
N HIS A 407 -8.04 -6.44 -23.62
CA HIS A 407 -7.38 -5.29 -24.22
C HIS A 407 -7.85 -4.02 -23.51
N VAL A 408 -6.91 -3.17 -23.08
CA VAL A 408 -7.21 -2.02 -22.22
C VAL A 408 -7.01 -0.71 -22.99
N TYR A 409 -8.09 0.05 -23.14
CA TYR A 409 -8.08 1.40 -23.68
C TYR A 409 -7.78 2.37 -22.54
N CYS A 410 -6.62 3.03 -22.56
CA CYS A 410 -6.19 3.93 -21.49
C CYS A 410 -6.45 5.39 -21.86
N LEU A 411 -7.40 6.06 -21.19
CA LEU A 411 -7.66 7.49 -21.39
C LEU A 411 -6.55 8.32 -20.70
N VAL A 412 -5.81 9.10 -21.48
CA VAL A 412 -4.65 9.87 -21.01
C VAL A 412 -4.68 11.30 -21.54
N ARG A 413 -4.52 12.29 -20.64
CA ARG A 413 -4.44 13.72 -21.01
C ARG A 413 -3.11 14.02 -21.72
N ALA A 414 -3.16 14.32 -23.01
CA ALA A 414 -2.04 14.76 -23.84
C ALA A 414 -2.56 15.59 -25.03
N ALA A 415 -1.66 16.16 -25.83
CA ALA A 415 -2.02 16.85 -27.08
C ALA A 415 -2.37 15.87 -28.21
N ASP A 416 -1.70 14.71 -28.23
CA ASP A 416 -1.75 13.70 -29.29
C ASP A 416 -1.46 12.29 -28.71
N GLU A 417 -1.54 11.26 -29.56
CA GLU A 417 -1.35 9.86 -29.17
C GLU A 417 0.11 9.55 -28.77
N GLU A 418 1.12 10.13 -29.41
CA GLU A 418 2.53 9.87 -29.09
C GLU A 418 2.89 10.43 -27.70
N ALA A 419 2.47 11.67 -27.42
CA ALA A 419 2.59 12.28 -26.12
C ALA A 419 1.77 11.52 -25.04
N ALA A 420 0.63 10.92 -25.39
CA ALA A 420 -0.15 10.07 -24.49
C ALA A 420 0.58 8.76 -24.15
N ILE A 421 1.13 8.09 -25.16
CA ILE A 421 1.94 6.85 -25.01
C ILE A 421 3.19 7.12 -24.18
N ALA A 422 3.89 8.23 -24.43
CA ALA A 422 5.05 8.65 -23.65
C ALA A 422 4.67 8.92 -22.18
N ARG A 423 3.59 9.69 -21.94
CA ARG A 423 3.10 10.01 -20.60
C ARG A 423 2.70 8.76 -19.80
N LEU A 424 2.07 7.76 -20.43
CA LEU A 424 1.75 6.49 -19.77
C LEU A 424 3.02 5.69 -19.43
N GLY A 425 4.01 5.69 -20.35
CA GLY A 425 5.30 5.04 -20.14
C GLY A 425 6.09 5.63 -18.95
N GLU A 426 6.19 6.95 -18.85
CA GLU A 426 6.88 7.60 -17.72
C GLU A 426 6.12 7.44 -16.40
N ALA A 427 4.79 7.48 -16.41
CA ALA A 427 3.99 7.20 -15.21
C ALA A 427 4.27 5.79 -14.65
N LEU A 428 4.24 4.75 -15.50
CA LEU A 428 4.56 3.38 -15.10
C LEU A 428 6.00 3.27 -14.57
N LYS A 429 7.00 3.83 -15.28
CA LYS A 429 8.40 3.86 -14.82
C LYS A 429 8.55 4.50 -13.45
N SER A 430 7.85 5.60 -13.16
CA SER A 430 7.95 6.32 -11.89
C SER A 430 7.53 5.46 -10.69
N TYR A 431 6.53 4.59 -10.86
CA TYR A 431 6.11 3.60 -9.87
C TYR A 431 6.88 2.27 -9.94
N GLN A 432 8.02 2.24 -10.64
CA GLN A 432 8.88 1.07 -10.87
C GLN A 432 8.13 -0.09 -11.58
N LEU A 433 7.21 0.25 -12.47
CA LEU A 433 6.39 -0.70 -13.23
C LEU A 433 6.89 -0.84 -14.69
N PRO A 434 6.82 -2.04 -15.29
CA PRO A 434 7.27 -2.27 -16.66
C PRO A 434 6.39 -1.57 -17.72
N TRP A 435 7.04 -1.11 -18.80
CA TRP A 435 6.37 -0.61 -20.02
C TRP A 435 6.94 -1.32 -21.27
N SER A 436 6.88 -2.66 -21.25
CA SER A 436 7.42 -3.56 -22.27
C SER A 436 6.62 -3.53 -23.58
N SER A 437 7.21 -4.09 -24.64
CA SER A 437 6.54 -4.30 -25.94
C SER A 437 5.37 -5.29 -25.86
N GLU A 438 5.38 -6.21 -24.88
CA GLU A 438 4.27 -7.11 -24.58
C GLU A 438 3.06 -6.34 -24.05
N ILE A 439 3.26 -5.50 -23.04
CA ILE A 439 2.21 -4.66 -22.45
C ILE A 439 1.57 -3.76 -23.52
N ARG A 440 2.39 -3.12 -24.37
CA ARG A 440 1.92 -2.27 -25.47
C ARG A 440 1.06 -2.99 -26.52
N ARG A 441 1.16 -4.32 -26.68
CA ARG A 441 0.30 -5.08 -27.61
C ARG A 441 -1.15 -5.20 -27.12
N ARG A 442 -1.39 -5.04 -25.82
CA ARG A 442 -2.70 -5.17 -25.18
C ARG A 442 -3.24 -3.84 -24.61
N VAL A 443 -2.61 -2.73 -24.98
CA VAL A 443 -2.98 -1.38 -24.52
C VAL A 443 -3.08 -0.44 -25.71
N THR A 444 -4.25 0.17 -25.90
CA THR A 444 -4.42 1.34 -26.79
C THR A 444 -4.48 2.58 -25.90
N VAL A 445 -3.67 3.59 -26.19
CA VAL A 445 -3.70 4.84 -25.41
C VAL A 445 -4.51 5.88 -26.17
N LEU A 446 -5.50 6.48 -25.50
CA LEU A 446 -6.41 7.44 -26.11
C LEU A 446 -6.10 8.85 -25.57
N PRO A 447 -5.66 9.81 -26.42
CA PRO A 447 -5.53 11.20 -26.00
C PRO A 447 -6.93 11.77 -25.70
N GLY A 448 -7.16 12.15 -24.44
CA GLY A 448 -8.47 12.64 -23.99
C GLY A 448 -8.46 13.13 -22.55
N ASP A 449 -9.52 13.84 -22.17
CA ASP A 449 -9.69 14.46 -20.85
C ASP A 449 -11.09 14.19 -20.30
N ILE A 450 -11.16 13.50 -19.16
CA ILE A 450 -12.41 13.18 -18.46
C ILE A 450 -13.24 14.43 -18.08
N ARG A 451 -12.61 15.61 -18.03
CA ARG A 451 -13.28 16.90 -17.78
C ARG A 451 -14.05 17.44 -18.99
N ARG A 452 -13.79 16.93 -20.20
CA ARG A 452 -14.42 17.40 -21.45
C ARG A 452 -15.65 16.54 -21.81
N PRO A 453 -16.67 17.12 -22.47
CA PRO A 453 -17.77 16.34 -23.06
C PRO A 453 -17.23 15.19 -23.93
N ARG A 454 -17.88 14.03 -23.89
CA ARG A 454 -17.44 12.79 -24.57
C ARG A 454 -15.97 12.42 -24.30
N LEU A 455 -15.47 12.74 -23.10
CA LEU A 455 -14.08 12.54 -22.67
C LEU A 455 -13.04 13.28 -23.55
N GLY A 456 -13.48 14.28 -24.32
CA GLY A 456 -12.65 15.00 -25.29
C GLY A 456 -12.30 14.20 -26.55
N LEU A 457 -12.96 13.07 -26.80
CA LEU A 457 -12.77 12.22 -27.98
C LEU A 457 -13.57 12.76 -29.18
N SER A 458 -13.25 12.30 -30.39
CA SER A 458 -14.11 12.54 -31.56
C SER A 458 -15.41 11.73 -31.50
N ASP A 459 -16.45 12.22 -32.17
CA ASP A 459 -17.75 11.55 -32.22
C ASP A 459 -17.65 10.12 -32.77
N ASP A 460 -16.88 9.89 -33.84
CA ASP A 460 -16.66 8.56 -34.41
C ASP A 460 -16.02 7.59 -33.41
N LEU A 461 -15.02 8.06 -32.64
CA LEU A 461 -14.34 7.26 -31.63
C LEU A 461 -15.23 7.00 -30.41
N TRP A 462 -16.01 8.00 -29.98
CA TRP A 462 -17.03 7.85 -28.94
C TRP A 462 -18.07 6.79 -29.32
N HIS A 463 -18.61 6.85 -30.54
CA HIS A 463 -19.56 5.87 -31.04
C HIS A 463 -18.93 4.47 -31.18
N THR A 464 -17.69 4.38 -31.67
CA THR A 464 -16.92 3.12 -31.74
C THR A 464 -16.81 2.49 -30.34
N LEU A 465 -16.34 3.25 -29.34
CA LEU A 465 -16.18 2.76 -27.97
C LEU A 465 -17.53 2.40 -27.31
N ALA A 466 -18.60 3.15 -27.59
CA ALA A 466 -19.94 2.85 -27.07
C ALA A 466 -20.48 1.49 -27.56
N HIS A 467 -20.08 1.05 -28.76
CA HIS A 467 -20.44 -0.26 -29.32
C HIS A 467 -19.41 -1.36 -29.01
N GLU A 468 -18.12 -1.05 -28.93
CA GLU A 468 -17.04 -2.04 -28.85
C GLU A 468 -16.54 -2.37 -27.44
N LEU A 469 -16.78 -1.53 -26.42
CA LEU A 469 -16.35 -1.80 -25.05
C LEU A 469 -17.28 -2.77 -24.30
N ASP A 470 -16.67 -3.71 -23.58
CA ASP A 470 -17.36 -4.64 -22.67
C ASP A 470 -17.48 -4.11 -21.24
N SER A 471 -16.63 -3.16 -20.82
CA SER A 471 -16.61 -2.60 -19.45
C SER A 471 -15.93 -1.22 -19.40
N VAL A 472 -16.36 -0.38 -18.44
CA VAL A 472 -15.79 0.95 -18.18
C VAL A 472 -15.29 1.03 -16.73
N VAL A 473 -14.06 1.49 -16.52
CA VAL A 473 -13.40 1.58 -15.21
C VAL A 473 -12.99 3.03 -14.91
N GLY A 474 -13.69 3.61 -13.93
CA GLY A 474 -13.48 4.96 -13.42
C GLY A 474 -12.47 5.00 -12.28
N VAL A 475 -11.18 5.20 -12.58
CA VAL A 475 -10.11 5.45 -11.56
C VAL A 475 -9.65 6.91 -11.56
N ALA A 476 -9.92 7.67 -12.64
CA ALA A 476 -9.54 9.07 -12.69
C ALA A 476 -10.32 9.91 -11.68
N ALA A 477 -9.59 10.59 -10.80
CA ALA A 477 -10.11 11.64 -9.92
C ALA A 477 -9.04 12.72 -9.74
N ALA A 478 -9.46 13.97 -9.53
CA ALA A 478 -8.64 14.98 -8.89
C ALA A 478 -8.70 14.74 -7.37
N VAL A 479 -7.54 14.45 -6.77
CA VAL A 479 -7.36 14.26 -5.33
C VAL A 479 -6.61 15.46 -4.79
N ASP A 480 -7.32 16.36 -4.12
CA ASP A 480 -6.76 17.52 -3.43
C ASP A 480 -7.68 17.84 -2.24
N PHE A 481 -7.13 17.85 -1.03
CA PHE A 481 -7.90 18.06 0.20
C PHE A 481 -8.05 19.54 0.58
N LEU A 482 -7.37 20.44 -0.15
CA LEU A 482 -7.50 21.89 0.03
C LEU A 482 -8.62 22.44 -0.88
N ARG A 483 -8.78 21.88 -2.09
CA ARG A 483 -9.77 22.33 -3.08
C ARG A 483 -11.21 21.99 -2.68
N GLY A 484 -12.12 22.94 -2.93
CA GLY A 484 -13.56 22.81 -2.70
C GLY A 484 -14.28 21.98 -3.75
N TYR A 485 -15.60 21.81 -3.55
CA TYR A 485 -16.43 21.01 -4.44
C TYR A 485 -16.37 21.50 -5.90
N GLN A 486 -16.56 22.81 -6.13
CA GLN A 486 -16.68 23.39 -7.48
C GLN A 486 -15.46 23.06 -8.36
N SER A 487 -14.25 23.26 -7.84
CA SER A 487 -12.99 23.04 -8.57
C SER A 487 -12.71 21.54 -8.84
N LEU A 488 -13.25 20.62 -8.03
CA LEU A 488 -13.06 19.17 -8.19
C LEU A 488 -14.21 18.50 -8.98
N ARG A 489 -15.41 19.10 -8.97
CA ARG A 489 -16.67 18.65 -9.57
C ARG A 489 -16.51 18.15 -11.00
N GLN A 490 -15.82 18.90 -11.85
CA GLN A 490 -15.73 18.59 -13.28
C GLN A 490 -14.95 17.29 -13.54
N SER A 491 -13.91 17.01 -12.75
CA SER A 491 -13.15 15.75 -12.83
C SER A 491 -13.89 14.59 -12.16
N ASN A 492 -14.41 14.82 -10.95
CA ASN A 492 -14.84 13.75 -10.07
C ASN A 492 -16.32 13.35 -10.26
N VAL A 493 -17.20 14.32 -10.52
CA VAL A 493 -18.65 14.10 -10.60
C VAL A 493 -19.11 14.07 -12.05
N ILE A 494 -18.84 15.13 -12.83
CA ILE A 494 -19.27 15.21 -14.22
C ILE A 494 -18.52 14.20 -15.09
N GLY A 495 -17.22 14.03 -14.86
CA GLY A 495 -16.43 12.95 -15.45
C GLY A 495 -17.02 11.56 -15.21
N SER A 496 -17.45 11.26 -13.97
CA SER A 496 -18.10 9.99 -13.62
C SER A 496 -19.46 9.81 -14.32
N LEU A 497 -20.24 10.88 -14.46
CA LEU A 497 -21.49 10.87 -15.21
C LEU A 497 -21.28 10.67 -16.72
N THR A 498 -20.22 11.24 -17.31
CA THR A 498 -19.85 10.98 -18.72
C THR A 498 -19.37 9.54 -18.93
N LEU A 499 -18.74 8.90 -17.94
CA LEU A 499 -18.45 7.46 -17.98
C LEU A 499 -19.73 6.61 -17.88
N ALA A 500 -20.73 7.04 -17.11
CA ALA A 500 -22.05 6.40 -17.06
C ALA A 500 -22.82 6.57 -18.38
N GLU A 501 -22.74 7.74 -19.03
CA GLU A 501 -23.29 7.97 -20.37
C GLU A 501 -22.66 7.02 -21.40
N LEU A 502 -21.33 6.83 -21.39
CA LEU A 502 -20.64 5.87 -22.27
C LEU A 502 -20.99 4.41 -21.95
N ALA A 503 -21.21 4.08 -20.68
CA ALA A 503 -21.61 2.75 -20.24
C ALA A 503 -23.08 2.43 -20.66
N ALA A 504 -23.94 3.45 -20.66
CA ALA A 504 -25.34 3.34 -21.05
C ALA A 504 -25.58 3.47 -22.57
N THR A 505 -24.67 4.08 -23.31
CA THR A 505 -24.77 4.27 -24.77
C THR A 505 -24.32 3.01 -25.53
N GLY A 506 -25.04 2.66 -26.60
CA GLY A 506 -24.69 1.56 -27.50
C GLY A 506 -24.98 0.19 -26.89
N ARG A 507 -23.95 -0.61 -26.64
CA ARG A 507 -24.07 -1.88 -25.90
C ARG A 507 -24.10 -1.58 -24.39
N PRO A 508 -25.07 -2.06 -23.60
CA PRO A 508 -24.99 -1.96 -22.14
C PRO A 508 -23.75 -2.68 -21.61
N LYS A 509 -22.98 -2.00 -20.77
CA LYS A 509 -21.72 -2.46 -20.18
C LYS A 509 -21.62 -2.00 -18.72
N PRO A 510 -21.04 -2.79 -17.78
CA PRO A 510 -20.86 -2.36 -16.40
C PRO A 510 -19.90 -1.16 -16.28
N LEU A 511 -20.18 -0.32 -15.29
CA LEU A 511 -19.32 0.78 -14.85
C LEU A 511 -18.74 0.46 -13.47
N HIS A 512 -17.42 0.33 -13.37
CA HIS A 512 -16.71 0.09 -12.13
C HIS A 512 -16.10 1.42 -11.65
N HIS A 513 -16.68 2.03 -10.60
CA HIS A 513 -16.21 3.31 -10.06
C HIS A 513 -15.32 3.09 -8.83
N ILE A 514 -14.07 3.54 -8.90
CA ILE A 514 -13.22 3.68 -7.72
C ILE A 514 -13.69 4.93 -6.97
N SER A 515 -14.52 4.71 -5.97
CA SER A 515 -14.95 5.67 -4.94
C SER A 515 -13.81 5.88 -3.92
N SER A 516 -14.14 6.15 -2.66
CA SER A 516 -13.22 6.12 -1.51
C SER A 516 -14.05 5.91 -0.24
N ILE A 517 -13.45 5.41 0.84
CA ILE A 517 -14.10 5.41 2.16
C ILE A 517 -14.42 6.84 2.65
N ALA A 518 -13.80 7.87 2.04
CA ALA A 518 -14.05 9.28 2.29
C ALA A 518 -15.50 9.75 2.08
N VAL A 519 -16.36 8.95 1.42
CA VAL A 519 -17.82 9.18 1.38
C VAL A 519 -18.48 9.13 2.78
N PHE A 520 -17.75 8.63 3.78
CA PHE A 520 -18.14 8.52 5.18
C PHE A 520 -17.34 9.43 6.13
N ASN A 521 -16.61 10.45 5.64
CA ASN A 521 -15.79 11.35 6.46
C ASN A 521 -16.62 12.39 7.27
N GLU A 522 -17.64 11.93 7.97
CA GLU A 522 -18.41 12.68 8.96
C GLU A 522 -17.76 12.56 10.35
N VAL A 523 -17.59 13.70 11.03
CA VAL A 523 -17.11 13.74 12.42
C VAL A 523 -18.14 13.11 13.35
N GLY A 524 -17.83 11.93 13.88
CA GLY A 524 -18.68 11.19 14.83
C GLY A 524 -19.53 10.08 14.22
N ILE A 525 -19.29 9.68 12.96
CA ILE A 525 -20.01 8.59 12.31
C ILE A 525 -19.91 7.26 13.08
N SER A 526 -21.01 6.49 13.13
CA SER A 526 -21.12 5.24 13.89
C SER A 526 -20.46 4.04 13.23
N SER A 527 -20.50 3.97 11.90
CA SER A 527 -20.14 2.82 11.08
C SER A 527 -19.69 3.27 9.69
N MET A 528 -19.00 2.38 8.97
CA MET A 528 -18.53 2.59 7.60
C MET A 528 -18.71 1.26 6.83
N GLY A 529 -19.95 0.81 6.73
CA GLY A 529 -20.33 -0.44 6.06
C GLY A 529 -20.35 -0.35 4.53
N GLU A 530 -20.31 -1.51 3.88
CA GLU A 530 -20.43 -1.59 2.42
C GLU A 530 -21.84 -1.17 1.96
N ASP A 531 -22.87 -1.56 2.71
CA ASP A 531 -24.29 -1.22 2.47
C ASP A 531 -24.79 0.00 3.28
N ASP A 532 -23.91 0.69 4.01
CA ASP A 532 -24.30 1.86 4.83
C ASP A 532 -24.79 3.04 3.97
N PRO A 533 -25.85 3.75 4.41
CA PRO A 533 -26.53 4.76 3.59
C PRO A 533 -25.72 6.05 3.47
N LEU A 534 -25.47 6.49 2.23
CA LEU A 534 -24.88 7.79 1.92
C LEU A 534 -25.89 8.93 2.12
N ALA A 535 -26.03 9.41 3.37
CA ALA A 535 -27.12 10.31 3.78
C ALA A 535 -26.72 11.76 4.12
N HIS A 536 -25.45 12.05 4.45
CA HIS A 536 -25.07 13.27 5.19
C HIS A 536 -23.99 14.13 4.50
N VAL A 537 -24.24 14.52 3.24
CA VAL A 537 -23.34 15.41 2.49
C VAL A 537 -23.17 16.80 3.15
N ASP A 538 -24.15 17.24 3.93
CA ASP A 538 -24.10 18.47 4.74
C ASP A 538 -23.01 18.44 5.82
N ARG A 539 -22.55 17.25 6.22
CA ARG A 539 -21.54 17.02 7.27
C ARG A 539 -20.17 16.62 6.72
N LEU A 540 -20.01 16.51 5.41
CA LEU A 540 -18.71 16.32 4.76
C LEU A 540 -17.99 17.67 4.66
N ILE A 541 -16.69 17.66 4.97
CA ILE A 541 -15.93 18.89 5.23
C ILE A 541 -15.01 19.26 4.07
N ALA A 542 -14.32 18.28 3.48
CA ALA A 542 -13.45 18.51 2.32
C ALA A 542 -14.23 18.44 1.00
N GLY A 543 -13.84 19.28 0.04
CA GLY A 543 -14.42 19.26 -1.31
C GLY A 543 -14.19 17.94 -2.05
N TYR A 544 -13.06 17.27 -1.78
CA TYR A 544 -12.80 15.92 -2.27
C TYR A 544 -13.90 14.94 -1.83
N ASP A 545 -14.13 14.81 -0.51
CA ASP A 545 -15.11 13.92 0.10
C ASP A 545 -16.52 14.18 -0.48
N GLN A 546 -16.91 15.46 -0.55
CA GLN A 546 -18.18 15.90 -1.16
C GLN A 546 -18.29 15.47 -2.63
N THR A 547 -17.24 15.60 -3.44
CA THR A 547 -17.26 15.12 -4.84
C THR A 547 -17.27 13.60 -4.97
N LYS A 548 -16.60 12.85 -4.09
CA LYS A 548 -16.68 11.38 -4.08
C LYS A 548 -18.08 10.91 -3.69
N TRP A 549 -18.68 11.53 -2.68
CA TRP A 549 -20.06 11.28 -2.27
C TRP A 549 -21.05 11.60 -3.39
N ALA A 550 -20.94 12.79 -4.01
CA ALA A 550 -21.84 13.22 -5.07
C ALA A 550 -21.74 12.32 -6.32
N ALA A 551 -20.51 11.92 -6.69
CA ALA A 551 -20.30 10.95 -7.77
C ALA A 551 -20.93 9.58 -7.43
N GLU A 552 -20.70 9.03 -6.24
CA GLU A 552 -21.25 7.73 -5.88
C GLU A 552 -22.78 7.77 -5.76
N VAL A 553 -23.38 8.83 -5.21
CA VAL A 553 -24.85 8.98 -5.12
C VAL A 553 -25.49 9.21 -6.49
N ALA A 554 -24.86 9.97 -7.38
CA ALA A 554 -25.33 10.13 -8.77
C ALA A 554 -25.28 8.79 -9.53
N LEU A 555 -24.19 8.03 -9.37
CA LEU A 555 -24.07 6.70 -9.98
C LEU A 555 -25.00 5.66 -9.34
N ARG A 556 -25.35 5.79 -8.05
CA ARG A 556 -26.40 4.98 -7.41
C ARG A 556 -27.77 5.22 -8.06
N ARG A 557 -28.14 6.46 -8.38
CA ARG A 557 -29.36 6.75 -9.16
C ARG A 557 -29.32 6.14 -10.57
N ALA A 558 -28.14 6.08 -11.20
CA ALA A 558 -27.99 5.40 -12.49
C ALA A 558 -28.34 3.89 -12.40
N ARG A 559 -28.17 3.25 -11.24
CA ARG A 559 -28.65 1.87 -11.01
C ARG A 559 -30.17 1.75 -11.11
N ASP A 560 -30.92 2.77 -10.69
CA ASP A 560 -32.39 2.79 -10.80
C ASP A 560 -32.87 2.85 -12.27
N HIS A 561 -32.06 3.41 -13.16
CA HIS A 561 -32.26 3.38 -14.63
C HIS A 561 -31.79 2.06 -15.29
N GLY A 562 -31.31 1.10 -14.49
CA GLY A 562 -30.86 -0.22 -14.92
C GLY A 562 -29.35 -0.37 -15.19
N LEU A 563 -28.55 0.68 -14.97
CA LEU A 563 -27.11 0.63 -15.22
C LEU A 563 -26.39 -0.16 -14.13
N ILE A 564 -25.62 -1.18 -14.51
CA ILE A 564 -24.79 -1.92 -13.55
C ILE A 564 -23.56 -1.10 -13.18
N VAL A 565 -23.71 -0.32 -12.11
CA VAL A 565 -22.59 0.36 -11.44
C VAL A 565 -22.07 -0.51 -10.30
N THR A 566 -20.76 -0.69 -10.21
CA THR A 566 -20.08 -1.34 -9.09
C THR A 566 -19.16 -0.33 -8.40
N ALA A 567 -19.37 -0.04 -7.12
CA ALA A 567 -18.56 0.94 -6.39
C ALA A 567 -17.50 0.23 -5.54
N MET A 568 -16.26 0.71 -5.62
CA MET A 568 -15.14 0.20 -4.82
C MET A 568 -14.51 1.36 -4.06
N ARG A 569 -14.40 1.25 -2.74
CA ARG A 569 -14.01 2.33 -1.82
C ARG A 569 -12.67 2.01 -1.14
N PRO A 570 -11.52 2.37 -1.73
CA PRO A 570 -10.24 2.32 -1.02
C PRO A 570 -10.23 3.20 0.22
N GLY A 571 -9.51 2.75 1.24
CA GLY A 571 -9.01 3.59 2.32
C GLY A 571 -7.73 4.33 1.91
N GLY A 572 -6.84 4.60 2.87
CA GLY A 572 -5.49 5.07 2.58
C GLY A 572 -4.70 4.04 1.76
N ILE A 573 -4.17 4.44 0.59
CA ILE A 573 -3.50 3.50 -0.32
C ILE A 573 -2.00 3.49 -0.02
N GLY A 574 -1.57 2.48 0.71
CA GLY A 574 -0.18 2.23 1.07
C GLY A 574 0.71 1.84 -0.12
N GLY A 575 2.01 2.03 0.04
CA GLY A 575 3.02 1.62 -0.94
C GLY A 575 3.08 0.11 -1.18
N HIS A 576 3.51 -0.26 -2.38
CA HIS A 576 3.49 -1.62 -2.92
C HIS A 576 4.45 -2.57 -2.16
N THR A 577 3.95 -3.68 -1.60
CA THR A 577 4.69 -4.51 -0.63
C THR A 577 6.04 -5.06 -1.11
N LYS A 578 6.21 -5.29 -2.42
CA LYS A 578 7.45 -5.82 -3.03
C LYS A 578 8.45 -4.78 -3.55
N THR A 579 7.98 -3.69 -4.20
CA THR A 579 8.84 -2.66 -4.82
C THR A 579 9.02 -1.42 -3.96
N GLY A 580 8.15 -1.22 -2.97
CA GLY A 580 8.15 -0.03 -2.12
C GLY A 580 7.54 1.21 -2.75
N ALA A 581 7.17 1.18 -4.03
CA ALA A 581 6.60 2.32 -4.75
C ALA A 581 5.33 2.85 -4.05
N TYR A 582 5.25 4.17 -3.89
CA TYR A 582 4.19 4.89 -3.19
C TYR A 582 3.88 6.18 -3.96
N ASN A 583 2.74 6.81 -3.67
CA ASN A 583 2.45 8.17 -4.15
C ASN A 583 2.99 9.20 -3.16
N PRO A 584 3.98 10.05 -3.51
CA PRO A 584 4.49 11.09 -2.61
C PRO A 584 3.49 12.24 -2.37
N GLN A 585 2.46 12.37 -3.22
CA GLN A 585 1.39 13.36 -3.07
C GLN A 585 0.16 12.81 -2.32
N ASP A 586 0.26 11.63 -1.68
CA ASP A 586 -0.81 11.06 -0.87
C ASP A 586 -0.68 11.44 0.62
N LEU A 587 -1.81 11.66 1.29
CA LEU A 587 -1.84 12.01 2.71
C LEU A 587 -1.32 10.87 3.61
N SER A 588 -1.65 9.62 3.30
CA SER A 588 -1.17 8.43 4.01
C SER A 588 0.34 8.31 3.89
N SER A 589 0.88 8.47 2.67
CA SER A 589 2.33 8.50 2.43
C SER A 589 3.02 9.62 3.22
N GLY A 590 2.44 10.83 3.22
CA GLY A 590 2.96 11.97 3.98
C GLY A 590 3.01 11.70 5.48
N LEU A 591 1.92 11.18 6.05
CA LEU A 591 1.84 10.81 7.46
C LEU A 591 2.86 9.71 7.83
N ILE A 592 2.91 8.60 7.08
CA ILE A 592 3.89 7.51 7.30
C ILE A 592 5.33 8.03 7.21
N SER A 593 5.60 8.94 6.26
CA SER A 593 6.91 9.59 6.12
C SER A 593 7.24 10.44 7.35
N ALA A 594 6.32 11.28 7.83
CA ALA A 594 6.51 12.08 9.04
C ALA A 594 6.74 11.21 10.28
N PHE A 595 6.00 10.10 10.43
CA PHE A 595 6.17 9.14 11.53
C PHE A 595 7.57 8.50 11.52
N GLY A 596 8.01 8.00 10.36
CA GLY A 596 9.34 7.40 10.19
C GLY A 596 10.51 8.39 10.30
N ARG A 597 10.27 9.67 9.96
CA ARG A 597 11.25 10.76 10.00
C ARG A 597 11.45 11.34 11.39
N PHE A 598 10.36 11.81 11.99
CA PHE A 598 10.40 12.57 13.25
C PHE A 598 10.27 11.67 14.48
N ARG A 599 9.92 10.39 14.28
CA ARG A 599 9.73 9.40 15.35
C ARG A 599 8.65 9.85 16.34
N THR A 600 7.61 10.47 15.81
CA THR A 600 6.43 10.94 16.54
C THR A 600 5.16 10.55 15.79
N VAL A 601 4.11 10.16 16.53
CA VAL A 601 2.78 9.85 15.99
C VAL A 601 1.70 10.59 16.80
N PRO A 602 0.62 11.08 16.17
CA PRO A 602 -0.52 11.60 16.90
C PRO A 602 -1.35 10.44 17.48
N ALA A 603 -2.18 10.73 18.47
CA ALA A 603 -3.21 9.80 18.92
C ALA A 603 -4.32 9.64 17.86
N PHE A 604 -4.63 8.39 17.50
CA PHE A 604 -5.72 8.03 16.58
C PHE A 604 -6.39 6.72 17.01
N ARG A 605 -7.58 6.44 16.46
CA ARG A 605 -8.36 5.23 16.75
C ARG A 605 -8.03 4.10 15.78
N HIS A 606 -8.19 4.36 14.48
CA HIS A 606 -7.93 3.41 13.40
C HIS A 606 -7.26 4.10 12.21
N LEU A 607 -6.41 3.35 11.50
CA LEU A 607 -5.96 3.66 10.15
C LEU A 607 -6.51 2.60 9.21
N ASN A 608 -7.58 2.96 8.48
CA ASN A 608 -8.18 2.18 7.40
C ASN A 608 -7.29 2.28 6.15
N ALA A 609 -6.22 1.48 6.07
CA ALA A 609 -5.22 1.57 4.99
C ALA A 609 -4.69 0.20 4.54
N ALA A 610 -4.52 0.04 3.22
CA ALA A 610 -4.10 -1.20 2.57
C ALA A 610 -3.05 -0.94 1.47
N PRO A 611 -2.12 -1.88 1.22
CA PRO A 611 -1.11 -1.72 0.17
C PRO A 611 -1.73 -1.77 -1.23
N VAL A 612 -1.21 -0.96 -2.15
CA VAL A 612 -1.74 -0.81 -3.51
C VAL A 612 -1.79 -2.14 -4.30
N ASP A 613 -0.87 -3.09 -4.06
CA ASP A 613 -0.89 -4.41 -4.70
C ASP A 613 -2.02 -5.32 -4.21
N TRP A 614 -2.57 -5.07 -3.02
CA TRP A 614 -3.79 -5.73 -2.58
C TRP A 614 -5.04 -5.02 -3.13
N VAL A 615 -5.12 -3.68 -2.98
CA VAL A 615 -6.26 -2.87 -3.46
C VAL A 615 -6.47 -3.06 -4.98
N SER A 616 -5.39 -3.00 -5.76
CA SER A 616 -5.38 -3.26 -7.20
C SER A 616 -5.87 -4.68 -7.52
N ARG A 617 -5.30 -5.71 -6.88
CA ARG A 617 -5.66 -7.09 -7.19
C ARG A 617 -7.12 -7.40 -6.89
N VAL A 618 -7.67 -6.90 -5.78
CA VAL A 618 -9.08 -7.09 -5.41
C VAL A 618 -10.00 -6.31 -6.34
N ALA A 619 -9.68 -5.05 -6.67
CA ALA A 619 -10.44 -4.27 -7.64
C ALA A 619 -10.52 -4.94 -9.03
N VAL A 620 -9.40 -5.53 -9.48
CA VAL A 620 -9.39 -6.34 -10.72
C VAL A 620 -10.19 -7.63 -10.58
N GLY A 621 -10.24 -8.25 -9.39
CA GLY A 621 -11.16 -9.35 -9.11
C GLY A 621 -12.63 -8.96 -9.33
N VAL A 622 -13.05 -7.84 -8.74
CA VAL A 622 -14.42 -7.27 -8.89
C VAL A 622 -14.74 -6.90 -10.35
N ILE A 623 -13.75 -6.47 -11.15
CA ILE A 623 -13.95 -6.16 -12.57
C ILE A 623 -14.12 -7.45 -13.41
N CYS A 624 -13.31 -8.47 -13.15
CA CYS A 624 -13.28 -9.69 -13.95
C CYS A 624 -14.36 -10.73 -13.59
N GLU A 625 -15.00 -10.62 -12.43
CA GLU A 625 -16.04 -11.55 -11.93
C GLU A 625 -17.45 -10.98 -12.11
N PRO A 626 -18.28 -11.48 -13.07
CA PRO A 626 -19.62 -10.95 -13.30
C PRO A 626 -20.58 -11.04 -12.10
N ASP A 627 -20.46 -12.07 -11.26
CA ASP A 627 -21.31 -12.22 -10.06
C ASP A 627 -20.99 -11.18 -8.97
N ALA A 628 -19.85 -10.48 -9.06
CA ALA A 628 -19.49 -9.38 -8.16
C ALA A 628 -20.14 -8.05 -8.56
N TRP A 629 -20.61 -7.90 -9.80
CA TRP A 629 -21.04 -6.60 -10.33
C TRP A 629 -22.31 -6.06 -9.67
N GLY A 630 -22.49 -4.73 -9.70
CA GLY A 630 -23.68 -4.05 -9.17
C GLY A 630 -23.60 -3.71 -7.67
N ASN A 631 -22.68 -4.33 -6.94
CA ASN A 631 -22.50 -4.18 -5.51
C ASN A 631 -21.54 -3.03 -5.11
N ASP A 632 -21.37 -2.86 -3.81
CA ASP A 632 -20.47 -1.89 -3.19
C ASP A 632 -19.43 -2.63 -2.32
N TYR A 633 -18.17 -2.22 -2.38
CA TYR A 633 -17.02 -2.91 -1.78
C TYR A 633 -16.07 -1.96 -1.04
N ASN A 634 -15.66 -2.29 0.19
CA ASN A 634 -14.72 -1.49 0.98
C ASN A 634 -13.29 -2.09 0.89
N LEU A 635 -12.42 -1.44 0.11
CA LEU A 635 -11.04 -1.89 -0.16
C LEU A 635 -10.05 -1.28 0.85
N THR A 636 -10.35 -1.44 2.13
CA THR A 636 -9.63 -0.82 3.27
C THR A 636 -8.59 -1.73 3.93
N GLY A 637 -8.63 -3.03 3.65
CA GLY A 637 -7.74 -4.03 4.27
C GLY A 637 -8.09 -4.29 5.74
N VAL A 638 -7.13 -4.80 6.52
CA VAL A 638 -7.32 -4.91 7.98
C VAL A 638 -6.81 -3.63 8.65
N PRO A 639 -7.66 -2.87 9.36
CA PRO A 639 -7.28 -1.59 9.94
C PRO A 639 -6.27 -1.75 11.07
N ASN A 640 -5.28 -0.84 11.13
CA ASN A 640 -4.32 -0.78 12.22
C ASN A 640 -4.82 0.15 13.34
N THR A 641 -4.66 -0.23 14.60
CA THR A 641 -4.83 0.69 15.75
C THR A 641 -3.56 1.50 16.04
N LEU A 642 -3.63 2.47 16.96
CA LEU A 642 -2.44 3.18 17.46
C LEU A 642 -1.43 2.22 18.11
N ASP A 643 -1.89 1.35 19.00
CA ASP A 643 -1.05 0.33 19.67
C ASP A 643 -0.38 -0.61 18.67
N ASP A 644 -1.05 -0.90 17.55
CA ASP A 644 -0.51 -1.70 16.45
C ASP A 644 0.61 -0.95 15.71
N VAL A 645 0.40 0.31 15.33
CA VAL A 645 1.45 1.11 14.66
C VAL A 645 2.64 1.33 15.59
N VAL A 646 2.42 1.64 16.87
CA VAL A 646 3.52 1.80 17.85
C VAL A 646 4.32 0.50 17.99
N ARG A 647 3.64 -0.65 18.08
CA ARG A 647 4.28 -1.97 18.19
C ARG A 647 5.04 -2.36 16.92
N ASP A 648 4.44 -2.16 15.76
CA ASP A 648 5.04 -2.50 14.46
C ASP A 648 6.24 -1.61 14.16
N MET A 649 6.14 -0.31 14.43
CA MET A 649 7.25 0.64 14.32
C MET A 649 8.39 0.28 15.29
N ALA A 650 8.08 -0.13 16.53
CA ALA A 650 9.08 -0.64 17.47
C ALA A 650 9.78 -1.92 16.97
N PHE A 651 9.04 -2.88 16.37
CA PHE A 651 9.64 -4.04 15.71
C PHE A 651 10.52 -3.65 14.51
N GLY A 652 10.18 -2.57 13.79
CA GLY A 652 11.03 -1.95 12.78
C GLY A 652 12.30 -1.27 13.34
N GLY A 653 12.51 -1.23 14.65
CA GLY A 653 13.54 -0.40 15.32
C GLY A 653 13.26 1.11 15.25
N MET A 654 12.08 1.48 14.77
CA MET A 654 11.66 2.87 14.54
C MET A 654 10.73 3.35 15.65
N HIS A 655 11.12 3.15 16.92
CA HIS A 655 10.35 3.61 18.08
C HIS A 655 9.80 5.03 17.90
N VAL A 656 8.50 5.20 18.09
CA VAL A 656 7.78 6.47 17.97
C VAL A 656 7.28 6.94 19.33
N ARG A 657 7.31 8.25 19.58
CA ARG A 657 6.63 8.89 20.70
C ARG A 657 5.20 9.23 20.30
N VAL A 658 4.22 8.73 21.05
CA VAL A 658 2.82 9.18 20.92
C VAL A 658 2.70 10.60 21.50
N GLN A 659 1.96 11.46 20.81
CA GLN A 659 1.59 12.82 21.21
C GLN A 659 0.08 13.01 21.05
N ASP A 660 -0.48 14.05 21.66
CA ASP A 660 -1.81 14.53 21.25
C ASP A 660 -1.80 15.05 19.80
N TRP A 661 -2.95 15.10 19.14
CA TRP A 661 -3.08 15.61 17.78
C TRP A 661 -2.50 17.03 17.59
N ASP A 662 -2.84 17.97 18.49
CA ASP A 662 -2.39 19.36 18.35
C ASP A 662 -0.91 19.51 18.75
N GLU A 663 -0.44 18.77 19.76
CA GLU A 663 1.00 18.73 20.11
C GLU A 663 1.84 18.15 18.96
N TRP A 664 1.37 17.06 18.35
CA TRP A 664 2.02 16.41 17.21
C TRP A 664 2.07 17.33 15.99
N ARG A 665 0.94 17.98 15.67
CA ARG A 665 0.82 18.94 14.57
C ARG A 665 1.82 20.09 14.72
N THR A 666 1.86 20.72 15.90
CA THR A 666 2.75 21.86 16.16
C THR A 666 4.23 21.44 16.12
N ASP A 667 4.58 20.31 16.74
CA ASP A 667 5.95 19.76 16.70
C ASP A 667 6.38 19.40 15.27
N THR A 668 5.49 18.80 14.47
CA THR A 668 5.74 18.42 13.07
C THR A 668 5.92 19.64 12.17
N LEU A 669 5.07 20.65 12.29
CA LEU A 669 5.19 21.89 11.53
C LEU A 669 6.49 22.65 11.87
N ALA A 670 6.82 22.80 13.15
CA ALA A 670 8.07 23.45 13.57
C ALA A 670 9.32 22.72 13.07
N ARG A 671 9.30 21.38 13.00
CA ARG A 671 10.39 20.58 12.40
C ARG A 671 10.51 20.75 10.89
N LEU A 672 9.38 20.85 10.19
CA LEU A 672 9.33 21.06 8.73
C LEU A 672 9.75 22.50 8.36
N GLU A 673 9.43 23.49 9.18
CA GLU A 673 9.91 24.86 9.04
C GLU A 673 11.42 24.97 9.30
N ALA A 674 11.91 24.37 10.40
CA ALA A 674 13.32 24.39 10.76
C ALA A 674 14.23 23.58 9.81
N LYS A 675 13.69 22.56 9.13
CA LYS A 675 14.38 21.84 8.06
C LYS A 675 13.40 21.39 6.96
N PRO A 676 13.15 22.24 5.94
CA PRO A 676 12.25 21.94 4.84
C PRO A 676 12.57 20.64 4.11
N VAL A 677 11.50 19.98 3.66
CA VAL A 677 11.52 18.73 2.90
C VAL A 677 10.54 18.90 1.74
N PRO A 678 11.02 19.11 0.49
CA PRO A 678 10.15 19.40 -0.65
C PRO A 678 9.02 18.38 -0.85
N GLU A 679 9.33 17.11 -0.60
CA GLU A 679 8.42 15.98 -0.74
C GLU A 679 7.28 16.02 0.30
N LEU A 680 7.49 16.67 1.45
CA LEU A 680 6.47 16.88 2.49
C LEU A 680 5.76 18.23 2.39
N ALA A 681 6.06 19.07 1.39
CA ALA A 681 5.41 20.37 1.19
C ALA A 681 3.89 20.26 0.89
N PHE A 682 3.39 19.07 0.50
CA PHE A 682 1.96 18.78 0.49
C PHE A 682 1.40 18.62 1.91
N LEU A 683 2.01 17.75 2.72
CA LEU A 683 1.62 17.53 4.11
C LEU A 683 1.68 18.83 4.93
N THR A 684 2.70 19.67 4.75
CA THR A 684 2.83 20.96 5.45
C THR A 684 1.59 21.83 5.22
N ARG A 685 1.12 21.96 3.97
CA ARG A 685 -0.08 22.75 3.62
C ARG A 685 -1.37 22.13 4.18
N VAL A 686 -1.49 20.79 4.13
CA VAL A 686 -2.62 20.07 4.75
C VAL A 686 -2.68 20.30 6.27
N LEU A 687 -1.55 20.28 6.97
CA LEU A 687 -1.48 20.54 8.41
C LEU A 687 -1.64 22.04 8.77
N GLN A 688 -1.57 22.94 7.79
CA GLN A 688 -1.83 24.37 7.97
C GLN A 688 -3.32 24.72 7.76
N SER A 689 -4.02 24.10 6.81
CA SER A 689 -5.43 24.42 6.50
C SER A 689 -6.42 23.98 7.60
N PRO A 690 -7.24 24.89 8.17
CA PRO A 690 -8.27 24.55 9.15
C PRO A 690 -9.29 23.52 8.67
N THR A 691 -9.61 23.53 7.36
CA THR A 691 -10.55 22.60 6.72
C THR A 691 -9.97 21.20 6.66
N ALA A 692 -8.72 21.06 6.20
CA ALA A 692 -8.08 19.76 6.05
C ALA A 692 -7.71 19.09 7.39
N LEU A 693 -7.56 19.88 8.48
CA LEU A 693 -7.39 19.32 9.82
C LEU A 693 -8.63 18.58 10.32
N LYS A 694 -9.84 19.08 10.04
CA LYS A 694 -11.08 18.40 10.41
C LYS A 694 -11.29 17.10 9.61
N LEU A 695 -10.83 17.08 8.35
CA LEU A 695 -10.73 15.86 7.55
C LEU A 695 -9.78 14.83 8.22
N CYS A 696 -8.58 15.25 8.62
CA CYS A 696 -7.65 14.38 9.34
C CYS A 696 -8.26 13.88 10.65
N GLU A 697 -8.96 14.74 11.40
CA GLU A 697 -9.67 14.34 12.62
C GLU A 697 -10.75 13.28 12.35
N ALA A 698 -11.61 13.48 11.34
CA ALA A 698 -12.63 12.50 10.94
C ALA A 698 -11.99 11.16 10.53
N THR A 699 -10.93 11.21 9.71
CA THR A 699 -10.21 10.03 9.21
C THR A 699 -9.55 9.23 10.33
N LEU A 700 -8.99 9.91 11.35
CA LEU A 700 -8.23 9.29 12.44
C LEU A 700 -9.09 8.88 13.65
N LYS A 701 -10.23 9.54 13.89
CA LYS A 701 -11.15 9.22 15.01
C LYS A 701 -12.32 8.32 14.59
N GLY A 702 -12.55 8.17 13.28
CA GLY A 702 -13.60 7.32 12.71
C GLY A 702 -13.48 5.82 13.10
N PRO A 703 -14.56 5.04 12.92
CA PRO A 703 -14.55 3.60 13.16
C PRO A 703 -13.66 2.85 12.15
N ALA A 704 -13.46 1.56 12.41
CA ALA A 704 -13.01 0.63 11.39
C ALA A 704 -14.06 0.56 10.27
N ALA A 705 -13.62 0.50 9.02
CA ALA A 705 -14.48 0.16 7.89
C ALA A 705 -14.79 -1.34 7.92
N ASP A 706 -16.08 -1.68 7.78
CA ASP A 706 -16.54 -3.04 7.59
C ASP A 706 -16.37 -3.42 6.11
N ALA A 707 -16.04 -4.69 5.85
CA ALA A 707 -15.64 -5.20 4.54
C ALA A 707 -16.06 -6.67 4.33
N ASP A 708 -17.10 -7.14 5.04
CA ASP A 708 -17.56 -8.54 5.00
C ASP A 708 -17.83 -9.08 3.58
N ARG A 709 -18.41 -8.27 2.67
CA ARG A 709 -18.62 -8.66 1.26
C ARG A 709 -17.30 -8.72 0.50
N THR A 710 -16.41 -7.75 0.72
CA THR A 710 -15.05 -7.78 0.15
C THR A 710 -14.27 -9.00 0.64
N ALA A 711 -14.36 -9.36 1.91
CA ALA A 711 -13.70 -10.54 2.49
C ALA A 711 -14.25 -11.83 1.88
N ALA A 712 -15.57 -11.99 1.79
CA ALA A 712 -16.21 -13.14 1.16
C ALA A 712 -15.83 -13.29 -0.32
N LEU A 713 -15.76 -12.19 -1.09
CA LEU A 713 -15.31 -12.22 -2.48
C LEU A 713 -13.82 -12.59 -2.60
N VAL A 714 -12.97 -12.07 -1.71
CA VAL A 714 -11.53 -12.38 -1.66
C VAL A 714 -11.29 -13.87 -1.38
N GLU A 715 -12.08 -14.48 -0.49
CA GLU A 715 -12.05 -15.93 -0.24
C GLU A 715 -12.57 -16.73 -1.44
N ALA A 716 -13.74 -16.37 -1.98
CA ALA A 716 -14.37 -17.07 -3.11
C ALA A 716 -13.48 -17.08 -4.38
N LEU A 717 -12.79 -15.96 -4.66
CA LEU A 717 -11.86 -15.84 -5.79
C LEU A 717 -10.45 -16.41 -5.49
N GLY A 718 -10.21 -17.00 -4.32
CA GLY A 718 -8.90 -17.53 -3.93
C GLY A 718 -7.79 -16.49 -3.88
N LEU A 719 -8.14 -15.21 -3.68
CA LEU A 719 -7.19 -14.10 -3.62
C LEU A 719 -6.44 -14.10 -2.29
N ARG A 720 -5.35 -13.33 -2.22
CA ARG A 720 -4.62 -13.14 -0.96
C ARG A 720 -5.55 -12.46 0.06
N PRO A 721 -5.82 -13.08 1.22
CA PRO A 721 -6.66 -12.48 2.25
C PRO A 721 -6.15 -11.10 2.66
N ALA A 722 -7.08 -10.25 3.12
CA ALA A 722 -6.71 -8.98 3.75
C ALA A 722 -5.74 -9.24 4.90
N ALA A 723 -4.59 -8.57 4.88
CA ALA A 723 -3.62 -8.55 5.96
C ALA A 723 -3.49 -7.12 6.48
N ARG A 724 -3.04 -6.96 7.72
CA ARG A 724 -2.64 -5.65 8.22
C ARG A 724 -1.50 -5.12 7.38
N TYR A 725 -1.51 -3.81 7.13
CA TYR A 725 -0.38 -3.11 6.54
C TYR A 725 0.64 -2.82 7.65
N ASP A 726 1.27 -3.89 8.14
CA ASP A 726 2.24 -3.89 9.24
C ASP A 726 3.65 -3.45 8.80
N ALA A 727 4.63 -3.45 9.72
CA ALA A 727 6.02 -3.10 9.41
C ALA A 727 6.72 -4.05 8.42
N GLN A 728 6.26 -5.30 8.27
CA GLN A 728 6.79 -6.24 7.27
C GLN A 728 6.20 -5.94 5.87
N ALA A 729 4.91 -5.56 5.80
CA ALA A 729 4.26 -5.15 4.56
C ALA A 729 4.70 -3.75 4.10
N GLN A 730 4.91 -2.82 5.03
CA GLN A 730 5.45 -1.48 4.80
C GLN A 730 6.97 -1.47 4.54
N LEU A 731 7.68 -2.56 4.82
CA LEU A 731 9.16 -2.59 4.79
C LEU A 731 9.76 -1.97 3.53
N LYS A 732 9.33 -2.42 2.35
CA LYS A 732 9.89 -1.94 1.09
C LYS A 732 9.56 -0.46 0.86
N THR A 733 8.42 0.00 1.36
CA THR A 733 8.07 1.43 1.36
C THR A 733 8.98 2.20 2.31
N PHE A 734 9.31 1.72 3.51
CA PHE A 734 10.30 2.38 4.38
C PHE A 734 11.73 2.38 3.83
N GLU A 735 12.17 1.29 3.18
CA GLU A 735 13.44 1.28 2.44
C GLU A 735 13.45 2.35 1.33
N ARG A 736 12.35 2.46 0.57
CA ARG A 736 12.22 3.45 -0.50
C ARG A 736 12.14 4.88 0.05
N LEU A 737 11.36 5.12 1.10
CA LEU A 737 11.31 6.41 1.80
C LEU A 737 12.67 6.82 2.38
N ALA A 738 13.53 5.86 2.78
CA ALA A 738 14.89 6.17 3.21
C ALA A 738 15.82 6.52 2.03
N GLN A 739 15.65 5.87 0.87
CA GLN A 739 16.37 6.23 -0.37
C GLN A 739 15.96 7.62 -0.88
N ASP A 740 14.67 7.94 -0.81
CA ASP A 740 14.09 9.24 -1.16
C ASP A 740 14.31 10.32 -0.07
N GLY A 741 15.12 10.03 0.96
CA GLY A 741 15.50 10.98 2.02
C GLY A 741 14.38 11.38 2.98
N LEU A 742 13.19 10.78 2.86
CA LEU A 742 12.00 11.03 3.68
C LEU A 742 12.09 10.40 5.06
N ALA A 743 12.40 9.10 5.15
CA ALA A 743 12.51 8.34 6.41
C ALA A 743 13.96 8.12 6.85
N ARG A 744 14.16 7.81 8.14
CA ARG A 744 15.43 7.28 8.66
C ARG A 744 15.22 5.87 9.21
N LEU A 745 15.65 4.87 8.45
CA LEU A 745 15.81 3.50 8.97
C LEU A 745 16.88 3.45 10.07
N PRO A 746 16.83 2.49 11.00
CA PRO A 746 17.88 2.28 12.00
C PRO A 746 19.22 1.95 11.34
N HIS A 747 20.28 2.64 11.74
CA HIS A 747 21.65 2.40 11.28
C HIS A 747 22.50 1.75 12.37
N LYS A 748 23.58 1.05 11.99
CA LYS A 748 24.55 0.46 12.94
C LYS A 748 25.28 1.50 13.83
N ASP A 749 25.26 2.77 13.44
CA ASP A 749 25.82 3.88 14.21
C ASP A 749 24.77 4.56 15.12
N ASP A 750 23.50 4.12 15.07
CA ASP A 750 22.49 4.49 16.07
C ASP A 750 22.69 3.69 17.36
N GLN A 751 22.11 4.17 18.47
CA GLN A 751 22.10 3.41 19.73
C GLN A 751 21.45 2.02 19.50
N PRO A 752 22.15 0.90 19.77
CA PRO A 752 21.58 -0.42 19.55
C PRO A 752 20.38 -0.69 20.45
N TYR A 753 19.33 -1.24 19.84
CA TYR A 753 18.10 -1.68 20.49
C TYR A 753 18.39 -2.73 21.58
N LEU A 754 19.28 -3.69 21.27
CA LEU A 754 19.72 -4.75 22.18
C LEU A 754 21.21 -5.05 21.93
N TRP A 755 21.99 -5.22 22.99
CA TRP A 755 23.39 -5.65 22.87
C TRP A 755 23.84 -6.51 24.05
N PHE A 756 24.83 -7.37 23.82
CA PHE A 756 25.44 -8.24 24.82
C PHE A 756 26.92 -8.47 24.50
N SER A 757 27.69 -8.92 25.48
CA SER A 757 29.10 -9.26 25.28
C SER A 757 29.26 -10.74 24.93
N GLU A 758 30.30 -11.08 24.18
CA GLU A 758 30.75 -12.45 23.97
C GLU A 758 32.27 -12.49 24.13
N THR A 759 32.75 -13.19 25.16
CA THR A 759 34.17 -13.50 25.32
C THR A 759 34.42 -14.91 24.81
N THR A 760 35.42 -15.09 23.94
CA THR A 760 35.90 -16.40 23.49
C THR A 760 37.38 -16.54 23.74
N GLU A 761 37.82 -17.74 24.12
CA GLU A 761 39.23 -18.08 24.35
C GLU A 761 39.59 -19.37 23.61
N GLY A 762 40.81 -19.47 23.11
CA GLY A 762 41.31 -20.67 22.46
C GLY A 762 42.69 -20.48 21.87
N GLY A 763 42.95 -21.16 20.75
CA GLY A 763 44.26 -21.18 20.12
C GLY A 763 44.19 -21.05 18.61
N VAL A 764 45.24 -20.45 18.03
CA VAL A 764 45.48 -20.36 16.58
C VAL A 764 46.92 -20.74 16.25
N GLY A 765 47.15 -21.12 15.00
CA GLY A 765 48.47 -21.40 14.44
C GLY A 765 48.44 -21.33 12.92
N PRO A 766 49.58 -21.56 12.23
CA PRO A 766 49.62 -21.60 10.76
C PRO A 766 48.60 -22.58 10.17
N VAL A 767 48.01 -22.26 9.02
CA VAL A 767 47.01 -23.14 8.38
C VAL A 767 47.61 -24.54 8.14
N GLY A 768 46.98 -25.56 8.74
CA GLY A 768 47.41 -26.96 8.69
C GLY A 768 48.39 -27.40 9.79
N ALA A 769 48.81 -26.49 10.68
CA ALA A 769 49.65 -26.77 11.84
C ALA A 769 48.84 -26.80 13.16
N PRO A 770 49.44 -27.24 14.29
CA PRO A 770 48.83 -27.12 15.62
C PRO A 770 48.51 -25.66 15.99
N ALA A 771 47.37 -25.47 16.65
CA ALA A 771 46.82 -24.16 16.97
C ALA A 771 47.26 -23.69 18.37
N ASP A 772 48.58 -23.68 18.61
CA ASP A 772 49.15 -23.60 19.96
C ASP A 772 49.33 -22.17 20.50
N THR A 773 49.10 -21.13 19.69
CA THR A 773 49.25 -19.72 20.13
C THR A 773 47.94 -19.21 20.72
N PRO A 774 47.92 -18.68 21.96
CA PRO A 774 46.68 -18.23 22.58
C PRO A 774 46.04 -17.07 21.81
N CYS A 775 44.72 -17.18 21.64
CA CYS A 775 43.87 -16.18 21.03
C CYS A 775 42.62 -15.98 21.89
N SER A 776 42.27 -14.73 22.17
CA SER A 776 41.03 -14.37 22.85
C SER A 776 40.35 -13.19 22.17
N MET A 777 39.02 -13.16 22.21
CA MET A 777 38.19 -12.13 21.60
C MET A 777 37.24 -11.59 22.67
N ALA A 778 37.20 -10.27 22.83
CA ALA A 778 36.28 -9.57 23.73
C ALA A 778 35.31 -8.75 22.86
N LEU A 779 34.24 -9.40 22.42
CA LEU A 779 33.28 -8.84 21.47
C LEU A 779 32.06 -8.23 22.17
N THR A 780 31.48 -7.21 21.55
CA THR A 780 30.12 -6.75 21.79
C THR A 780 29.30 -7.02 20.54
N LEU A 781 28.26 -7.85 20.69
CA LEU A 781 27.28 -8.14 19.67
C LEU A 781 26.10 -7.19 19.88
N SER A 782 25.76 -6.44 18.83
CA SER A 782 24.76 -5.38 18.87
C SER A 782 23.74 -5.50 17.74
N ILE A 783 22.48 -5.27 18.09
CA ILE A 783 21.33 -5.32 17.20
C ILE A 783 20.76 -3.90 17.14
N ALA A 784 20.88 -3.25 15.99
CA ALA A 784 20.30 -1.92 15.75
C ALA A 784 18.76 -1.98 15.71
N SER A 785 18.18 -3.10 15.27
CA SER A 785 16.72 -3.30 15.20
C SER A 785 16.33 -4.77 15.12
N MET A 786 15.11 -5.12 15.53
CA MET A 786 14.57 -6.46 15.25
C MET A 786 14.42 -6.72 13.74
N TYR A 787 14.27 -5.67 12.93
CA TYR A 787 14.29 -5.77 11.47
C TYR A 787 15.58 -6.41 10.93
N GLN A 788 16.75 -5.96 11.41
CA GLN A 788 18.06 -6.50 11.07
C GLN A 788 18.13 -8.03 11.29
N LEU A 789 17.60 -8.52 12.41
CA LEU A 789 17.53 -9.95 12.72
C LEU A 789 16.55 -10.71 11.83
N VAL A 790 15.34 -10.18 11.63
CA VAL A 790 14.28 -10.89 10.89
C VAL A 790 14.58 -10.96 9.39
N LYS A 791 15.22 -9.93 8.83
CA LYS A 791 15.46 -9.82 7.39
C LYS A 791 16.89 -10.13 6.95
N GLU A 792 17.89 -9.49 7.54
CA GLU A 792 19.31 -9.70 7.19
C GLU A 792 19.89 -10.91 7.93
N ARG A 793 19.26 -11.29 9.06
CA ARG A 793 19.77 -12.29 10.03
C ARG A 793 21.18 -11.94 10.52
N ARG A 794 21.47 -10.65 10.55
CA ARG A 794 22.78 -10.08 10.83
C ARG A 794 22.79 -9.44 12.22
N VAL A 795 23.95 -9.47 12.85
CA VAL A 795 24.24 -8.80 14.13
C VAL A 795 25.54 -8.02 13.92
N ASP A 796 25.56 -6.73 14.25
CA ASP A 796 26.78 -5.93 14.18
C ASP A 796 27.74 -6.34 15.32
N VAL A 797 29.03 -6.36 15.04
CA VAL A 797 30.09 -6.70 16.00
C VAL A 797 31.08 -5.57 16.13
N SER A 798 31.38 -5.20 17.38
CA SER A 798 32.52 -4.37 17.76
C SER A 798 33.31 -5.05 18.89
N GLY A 799 34.46 -4.49 19.28
CA GLY A 799 35.31 -5.04 20.33
C GLY A 799 36.75 -5.25 19.88
N GLU A 800 37.47 -6.09 20.62
CA GLU A 800 38.92 -6.26 20.48
C GLU A 800 39.33 -7.74 20.50
N LEU A 801 40.47 -8.07 19.88
CA LEU A 801 41.06 -9.42 19.87
C LEU A 801 42.52 -9.36 20.31
N MET A 802 42.88 -10.21 21.28
CA MET A 802 44.27 -10.44 21.69
C MET A 802 44.75 -11.74 21.04
N CYS A 803 45.62 -11.63 20.03
CA CYS A 803 46.08 -12.76 19.24
C CYS A 803 47.56 -12.61 18.86
N ALA A 804 48.45 -13.12 19.72
CA ALA A 804 49.90 -12.93 19.59
C ALA A 804 50.53 -13.52 18.31
N ALA A 805 49.82 -14.43 17.61
CA ALA A 805 50.21 -14.92 16.29
C ALA A 805 50.01 -13.90 15.14
N VAL A 806 49.20 -12.86 15.38
CA VAL A 806 48.87 -11.80 14.41
C VAL A 806 49.59 -10.51 14.79
N HIS A 807 49.42 -10.07 16.04
CA HIS A 807 49.95 -8.80 16.54
C HIS A 807 50.11 -8.85 18.08
N PRO A 808 51.15 -8.23 18.69
CA PRO A 808 51.35 -8.24 20.13
C PRO A 808 50.38 -7.34 20.92
N GLU A 809 49.90 -6.25 20.32
CA GLU A 809 48.89 -5.35 20.90
C GLU A 809 47.47 -5.66 20.36
N PRO A 810 46.38 -5.22 21.02
CA PRO A 810 45.01 -5.55 20.63
C PRO A 810 44.67 -5.18 19.17
N LEU A 811 43.94 -6.08 18.51
CA LEU A 811 43.33 -5.84 17.21
C LEU A 811 41.91 -5.30 17.42
N VAL A 812 41.62 -4.09 16.94
CA VAL A 812 40.29 -3.48 17.05
C VAL A 812 39.40 -3.93 15.89
N VAL A 813 38.16 -4.31 16.16
CA VAL A 813 37.14 -4.58 15.13
C VAL A 813 36.69 -3.24 14.52
N GLU A 814 37.13 -2.94 13.30
CA GLU A 814 36.70 -1.74 12.57
C GLU A 814 35.31 -1.93 11.96
N ARG A 815 35.03 -3.14 11.46
CA ARG A 815 33.72 -3.59 10.98
C ARG A 815 33.56 -5.06 11.30
N GLY A 816 32.40 -5.48 11.80
CA GLY A 816 32.15 -6.87 12.09
C GLY A 816 30.68 -7.24 11.97
N ASP A 817 30.44 -8.45 11.47
CA ASP A 817 29.12 -9.01 11.21
C ASP A 817 29.03 -10.44 11.74
N VAL A 818 27.91 -10.84 12.34
CA VAL A 818 27.51 -12.25 12.50
C VAL A 818 26.23 -12.52 11.72
N TRP A 819 26.25 -13.49 10.80
CA TRP A 819 25.03 -14.03 10.18
C TRP A 819 24.55 -15.27 10.93
N ILE A 820 23.24 -15.31 11.20
CA ILE A 820 22.53 -16.38 11.88
C ILE A 820 21.88 -17.28 10.82
N ARG A 821 22.26 -18.56 10.81
CA ARG A 821 21.85 -19.59 9.83
C ARG A 821 21.98 -19.12 8.37
N PRO A 822 23.19 -18.75 7.92
CA PRO A 822 23.43 -18.21 6.57
C PRO A 822 23.12 -19.20 5.43
N GLU A 823 22.97 -20.49 5.74
CA GLU A 823 22.67 -21.55 4.77
C GLU A 823 21.17 -21.89 4.65
N GLU A 824 20.29 -21.25 5.42
CA GLU A 824 18.85 -21.55 5.33
C GLU A 824 18.25 -21.03 4.01
N GLY A 825 17.41 -21.87 3.40
CA GLY A 825 16.87 -21.64 2.06
C GLY A 825 17.78 -22.14 0.93
N ILE A 826 19.06 -22.40 1.21
CA ILE A 826 20.00 -22.96 0.23
C ILE A 826 19.88 -24.50 0.20
N PRO A 827 19.59 -25.13 -0.95
CA PRO A 827 19.60 -26.59 -1.07
C PRO A 827 21.03 -27.13 -0.90
N GLN A 828 21.29 -27.78 0.23
CA GLN A 828 22.58 -28.44 0.48
C GLN A 828 22.45 -29.96 0.34
N GLN A 829 23.25 -30.52 -0.57
CA GLN A 829 23.34 -31.95 -0.80
C GLN A 829 24.37 -32.60 0.13
N HIS A 830 24.03 -33.72 0.76
CA HIS A 830 24.95 -34.65 1.46
C HIS A 830 25.81 -34.05 2.60
N GLY A 831 25.28 -33.12 3.41
CA GLY A 831 26.00 -32.47 4.52
C GLY A 831 25.58 -32.91 5.93
N LEU A 832 26.51 -33.52 6.70
CA LEU A 832 26.36 -33.81 8.15
C LEU A 832 26.82 -32.66 9.08
N ARG A 833 27.23 -31.53 8.50
CA ARG A 833 27.52 -30.27 9.19
C ARG A 833 26.55 -29.21 8.67
N HIS A 834 25.99 -28.39 9.55
CA HIS A 834 25.17 -27.23 9.20
C HIS A 834 25.75 -25.99 9.88
N GLN A 835 25.89 -24.87 9.17
CA GLN A 835 26.39 -23.62 9.74
C GLN A 835 25.30 -22.92 10.56
N LEU A 836 25.59 -22.74 11.85
CA LEU A 836 24.74 -22.02 12.79
C LEU A 836 25.03 -20.52 12.75
N LEU A 837 26.31 -20.12 12.82
CA LEU A 837 26.76 -18.73 12.75
C LEU A 837 27.95 -18.58 11.78
N ARG A 838 28.03 -17.41 11.15
CA ARG A 838 29.19 -16.94 10.37
C ARG A 838 29.60 -15.56 10.86
N TYR A 839 30.77 -15.43 11.45
CA TYR A 839 31.39 -14.17 11.86
C TYR A 839 32.30 -13.71 10.72
N ARG A 840 32.26 -12.44 10.34
CA ARG A 840 33.23 -11.82 9.43
C ARG A 840 33.66 -10.48 10.03
N LEU A 841 34.93 -10.36 10.38
CA LEU A 841 35.49 -9.16 11.00
C LEU A 841 36.59 -8.59 10.12
N ARG A 842 36.56 -7.27 9.90
CA ARG A 842 37.69 -6.46 9.43
C ARG A 842 38.34 -5.85 10.66
N LEU A 843 39.58 -6.22 10.91
CA LEU A 843 40.36 -5.87 12.08
C LEU A 843 41.44 -4.86 11.71
N ARG A 844 41.81 -4.02 12.66
CA ARG A 844 42.91 -3.07 12.55
C ARG A 844 43.90 -3.27 13.70
N ASP A 845 45.19 -3.37 13.37
CA ASP A 845 46.28 -3.39 14.37
C ASP A 845 46.75 -1.97 14.76
N ALA A 846 47.62 -1.89 15.76
CA ALA A 846 48.13 -0.62 16.29
C ALA A 846 48.99 0.16 15.28
N ASP A 847 49.74 -0.56 14.42
CA ASP A 847 50.53 0.02 13.32
C ASP A 847 49.64 0.58 12.19
N GLY A 848 48.34 0.22 12.17
CA GLY A 848 47.36 0.66 11.19
C GLY A 848 47.18 -0.30 10.00
N GLY A 849 47.75 -1.50 10.07
CA GLY A 849 47.50 -2.59 9.15
C GLY A 849 46.09 -3.17 9.29
N PHE A 850 45.59 -3.76 8.20
CA PHE A 850 44.26 -4.38 8.13
C PHE A 850 44.34 -5.90 7.97
N TRP A 851 43.53 -6.59 8.76
CA TRP A 851 43.39 -8.04 8.76
C TRP A 851 41.91 -8.41 8.62
N TRP A 852 41.64 -9.64 8.21
CA TRP A 852 40.31 -10.21 8.24
C TRP A 852 40.30 -11.48 9.10
N LEU A 853 39.20 -11.70 9.81
CA LEU A 853 38.89 -12.94 10.49
C LEU A 853 37.54 -13.45 9.99
N GLU A 854 37.48 -14.73 9.59
CA GLU A 854 36.21 -15.43 9.39
C GLU A 854 36.04 -16.54 10.42
N GLY A 855 34.95 -16.47 11.20
CA GLY A 855 34.59 -17.46 12.20
C GLY A 855 33.37 -18.28 11.75
N ARG A 856 33.41 -19.60 11.89
CA ARG A 856 32.32 -20.51 11.47
C ARG A 856 31.94 -21.47 12.59
N LYS A 857 30.64 -21.47 12.94
CA LYS A 857 30.05 -22.28 14.02
C LYS A 857 29.12 -23.33 13.42
N TYR A 858 29.25 -24.61 13.81
CA TYR A 858 28.57 -25.72 13.14
C TYR A 858 27.79 -26.64 14.09
N ALA A 859 26.56 -27.00 13.70
CA ALA A 859 25.84 -28.14 14.24
C ALA A 859 26.31 -29.45 13.58
N ARG A 860 26.39 -30.54 14.35
CA ARG A 860 26.65 -31.91 13.86
C ARG A 860 25.90 -32.93 14.71
N ALA A 861 25.46 -34.04 14.12
CA ALA A 861 24.79 -35.13 14.84
C ALA A 861 25.80 -35.94 15.70
N ARG A 862 26.02 -35.54 16.95
CA ARG A 862 26.88 -36.23 17.95
C ARG A 862 26.34 -36.05 19.37
N ARG A 863 26.73 -36.94 20.30
CA ARG A 863 26.24 -36.97 21.70
C ARG A 863 26.59 -35.74 22.55
N ASP A 864 27.67 -35.02 22.22
CA ASP A 864 28.10 -33.81 22.96
C ASP A 864 27.69 -32.54 22.18
N VAL A 865 26.39 -32.24 22.19
CA VAL A 865 25.83 -31.05 21.52
C VAL A 865 26.27 -29.75 22.22
N TRP A 866 26.41 -29.79 23.54
CA TRP A 866 26.65 -28.59 24.37
C TRP A 866 28.06 -28.02 24.19
N ARG A 867 29.08 -28.87 24.01
CA ARG A 867 30.42 -28.40 23.66
C ARG A 867 30.49 -27.82 22.24
N GLN A 868 29.82 -28.45 21.28
CA GLN A 868 29.78 -27.99 19.88
C GLN A 868 29.05 -26.65 19.70
N THR A 869 28.05 -26.37 20.52
CA THR A 869 27.32 -25.08 20.51
C THR A 869 28.10 -23.91 21.11
N ARG A 870 29.33 -24.14 21.59
CA ARG A 870 30.22 -23.09 22.15
C ARG A 870 31.53 -22.87 21.38
N ALA A 871 31.88 -23.75 20.44
CA ALA A 871 33.10 -23.64 19.62
C ALA A 871 32.88 -22.82 18.34
N LEU A 872 33.90 -22.07 17.94
CA LEU A 872 34.00 -21.27 16.72
C LEU A 872 35.33 -21.60 16.03
N THR A 873 35.28 -22.23 14.86
CA THR A 873 36.47 -22.41 14.02
C THR A 873 36.80 -21.07 13.38
N VAL A 874 38.04 -20.60 13.48
CA VAL A 874 38.48 -19.29 12.97
C VAL A 874 39.58 -19.43 11.93
N GLU A 875 39.52 -18.58 10.90
CA GLU A 875 40.54 -18.37 9.87
C GLU A 875 40.92 -16.88 9.87
N ILE A 876 42.22 -16.56 9.79
CA ILE A 876 42.73 -15.19 9.84
C ILE A 876 43.75 -14.98 8.71
N GLY A 877 43.64 -13.85 8.00
CA GLY A 877 44.58 -13.42 6.97
C GLY A 877 44.73 -11.90 6.95
N ARG A 878 45.70 -11.39 6.18
CA ARG A 878 45.81 -9.94 5.91
C ARG A 878 44.79 -9.52 4.87
N GLU A 879 44.40 -8.25 4.85
CA GLU A 879 43.47 -7.75 3.84
C GLU A 879 44.01 -7.95 2.41
N GLY A 880 43.24 -8.64 1.57
CA GLY A 880 43.64 -9.06 0.21
C GLY A 880 44.39 -10.39 0.12
N GLU A 881 44.88 -10.94 1.25
CA GLU A 881 45.62 -12.21 1.31
C GLU A 881 44.73 -13.39 1.74
N PRO A 882 45.05 -14.64 1.38
CA PRO A 882 44.40 -15.83 1.93
C PRO A 882 44.68 -16.01 3.43
N ALA A 883 43.97 -16.94 4.08
CA ALA A 883 44.21 -17.25 5.49
C ALA A 883 45.64 -17.78 5.69
N THR A 884 46.37 -17.14 6.59
CA THR A 884 47.72 -17.56 7.02
C THR A 884 47.67 -18.31 8.36
N LEU A 885 46.64 -18.04 9.17
CA LEU A 885 46.38 -18.71 10.45
C LEU A 885 44.98 -19.35 10.47
N ALA A 886 44.84 -20.42 11.23
CA ALA A 886 43.56 -21.04 11.58
C ALA A 886 43.57 -21.56 13.02
N GLY A 887 42.38 -21.80 13.59
CA GLY A 887 42.25 -22.31 14.96
C GLY A 887 40.81 -22.56 15.41
N GLU A 888 40.64 -22.76 16.71
CA GLU A 888 39.33 -22.90 17.36
C GLU A 888 39.32 -22.09 18.67
N VAL A 889 38.32 -21.21 18.80
CA VAL A 889 38.05 -20.45 20.03
C VAL A 889 36.68 -20.84 20.58
N VAL A 890 36.52 -20.77 21.89
CA VAL A 890 35.36 -21.31 22.61
C VAL A 890 34.85 -20.28 23.61
N VAL A 891 33.53 -20.06 23.66
CA VAL A 891 32.92 -19.26 24.75
C VAL A 891 33.08 -20.02 26.07
N PRO A 892 33.66 -19.46 27.15
CA PRO A 892 33.78 -20.15 28.45
C PRO A 892 32.44 -20.63 29.03
N ALA A 893 32.50 -21.61 29.95
CA ALA A 893 31.32 -22.36 30.41
C ALA A 893 30.48 -21.58 31.43
N ASP A 894 31.21 -20.86 32.28
CA ASP A 894 30.81 -19.96 33.35
C ASP A 894 30.42 -18.57 32.83
N SER A 895 31.05 -18.10 31.75
CA SER A 895 30.68 -16.83 31.11
C SER A 895 29.35 -16.90 30.34
N TYR A 896 29.03 -18.05 29.73
CA TYR A 896 27.93 -18.16 28.75
C TYR A 896 26.58 -17.59 29.24
N VAL A 897 26.13 -17.98 30.45
CA VAL A 897 24.85 -17.49 31.01
C VAL A 897 24.97 -16.01 31.40
N ARG A 898 26.08 -15.65 32.07
CA ARG A 898 26.35 -14.30 32.54
C ARG A 898 26.35 -13.28 31.40
N ASP A 899 26.91 -13.64 30.25
CA ASP A 899 27.17 -12.70 29.16
C ASP A 899 26.05 -12.73 28.11
N GLN A 900 25.60 -13.92 27.67
CA GLN A 900 24.62 -14.07 26.59
C GLN A 900 23.16 -14.15 27.05
N ILE A 901 22.89 -14.33 28.35
CA ILE A 901 21.52 -14.37 28.90
C ILE A 901 21.32 -13.21 29.88
N ASP A 902 22.10 -13.12 30.95
CA ASP A 902 21.91 -12.05 31.94
C ASP A 902 22.45 -10.71 31.43
N GLY A 903 23.63 -10.71 30.81
CA GLY A 903 24.35 -9.56 30.26
C GLY A 903 23.69 -8.84 29.09
N ILE A 904 22.56 -9.36 28.56
CA ILE A 904 21.73 -8.67 27.58
C ILE A 904 21.25 -7.33 28.14
N ARG A 905 21.72 -6.25 27.51
CA ARG A 905 21.28 -4.85 27.69
C ARG A 905 20.34 -4.47 26.55
N VAL A 906 19.46 -3.52 26.81
CA VAL A 906 18.40 -3.03 25.91
C VAL A 906 18.39 -1.51 26.01
N ASP A 907 18.03 -0.78 24.95
CA ASP A 907 18.09 0.71 24.89
C ASP A 907 17.54 1.34 26.20
N PRO A 908 18.34 2.14 26.92
CA PRO A 908 17.94 2.73 28.19
C PRO A 908 16.69 3.62 28.10
N ARG A 909 16.31 4.11 26.92
CA ARG A 909 15.11 4.93 26.67
C ARG A 909 13.79 4.15 26.83
N LEU A 910 13.79 2.83 26.65
CA LEU A 910 12.57 2.03 26.67
C LEU A 910 12.01 1.83 28.10
N THR A 911 10.71 1.63 28.23
CA THR A 911 10.06 1.35 29.52
C THR A 911 10.48 0.00 30.11
N GLY A 912 10.22 -0.20 31.40
CA GLY A 912 10.47 -1.48 32.06
C GLY A 912 9.63 -2.65 31.54
N GLN A 913 8.56 -2.40 30.79
CA GLN A 913 7.78 -3.46 30.12
C GLN A 913 8.39 -3.81 28.76
N GLU A 914 8.67 -2.80 27.93
CA GLU A 914 9.34 -2.98 26.63
C GLU A 914 10.70 -3.67 26.76
N LYS A 915 11.52 -3.28 27.76
CA LYS A 915 12.83 -3.94 28.01
C LYS A 915 12.71 -5.44 28.28
N ARG A 916 11.63 -5.86 28.97
CA ARG A 916 11.34 -7.28 29.20
C ARG A 916 10.81 -7.96 27.94
N ALA A 917 9.92 -7.31 27.19
CA ALA A 917 9.41 -7.82 25.91
C ALA A 917 10.51 -7.99 24.85
N ALA A 918 11.44 -7.03 24.76
CA ALA A 918 12.61 -7.08 23.87
C ALA A 918 13.51 -8.28 24.18
N LYS A 919 13.90 -8.44 25.47
CA LYS A 919 14.76 -9.54 25.92
C LYS A 919 14.09 -10.91 25.74
N LEU A 920 12.78 -11.02 26.01
CA LEU A 920 12.00 -12.25 25.77
C LEU A 920 11.88 -12.57 24.27
N THR A 921 11.58 -11.58 23.43
CA THR A 921 11.49 -11.74 21.96
C THR A 921 12.81 -12.23 21.37
N TRP A 922 13.94 -11.62 21.76
CA TRP A 922 15.27 -12.04 21.34
C TRP A 922 15.56 -13.49 21.74
N LEU A 923 15.39 -13.84 23.02
CA LEU A 923 15.67 -15.19 23.52
C LEU A 923 14.78 -16.25 22.87
N ALA A 924 13.50 -15.94 22.64
CA ALA A 924 12.56 -16.84 21.95
C ALA A 924 12.93 -17.04 20.47
N TRP A 925 13.23 -15.96 19.75
CA TRP A 925 13.60 -16.00 18.33
C TRP A 925 14.94 -16.70 18.11
N PHE A 926 15.99 -16.30 18.85
CA PHE A 926 17.32 -16.88 18.75
C PHE A 926 17.33 -18.35 19.19
N GLY A 927 16.60 -18.68 20.28
CA GLY A 927 16.43 -20.05 20.74
C GLY A 927 15.71 -20.95 19.72
N LEU A 928 14.67 -20.43 19.05
CA LEU A 928 13.95 -21.15 17.99
C LEU A 928 14.85 -21.41 16.78
N GLU A 929 15.61 -20.40 16.33
CA GLU A 929 16.51 -20.53 15.18
C GLU A 929 17.67 -21.49 15.47
N MET A 930 18.34 -21.35 16.61
CA MET A 930 19.38 -22.28 17.04
C MET A 930 18.82 -23.71 17.20
N GLY A 931 17.59 -23.86 17.73
CA GLY A 931 16.88 -25.13 17.82
C GLY A 931 16.63 -25.77 16.44
N ARG A 932 16.13 -24.99 15.46
CA ARG A 932 15.96 -25.44 14.06
C ARG A 932 17.28 -25.89 13.45
N GLY A 933 18.34 -25.10 13.65
CA GLY A 933 19.70 -25.42 13.16
C GLY A 933 20.30 -26.69 13.78
N LEU A 934 19.96 -26.99 15.03
CA LEU A 934 20.39 -28.21 15.72
C LEU A 934 19.57 -29.46 15.36
N LEU A 935 18.26 -29.30 15.09
CA LEU A 935 17.38 -30.41 14.67
C LEU A 935 17.61 -30.83 13.20
N GLY A 936 17.94 -29.88 12.32
CA GLY A 936 18.20 -30.13 10.89
C GLY A 936 19.11 -31.33 10.58
N PRO A 937 20.31 -31.44 11.20
CA PRO A 937 21.19 -32.59 11.01
C PRO A 937 20.55 -33.93 11.40
N PHE A 938 19.72 -33.97 12.45
CA PHE A 938 19.01 -35.19 12.86
C PHE A 938 17.87 -35.53 11.90
N THR A 939 17.11 -34.54 11.42
CA THR A 939 16.04 -34.79 10.45
C THR A 939 16.58 -35.24 9.09
N ARG A 940 17.74 -34.71 8.66
CA ARG A 940 18.43 -35.19 7.45
C ARG A 940 18.99 -36.59 7.65
N ALA A 941 19.73 -36.86 8.74
CA ALA A 941 20.25 -38.21 9.01
C ALA A 941 19.13 -39.26 9.17
N ALA A 942 17.95 -38.88 9.68
CA ALA A 942 16.78 -39.73 9.70
C ALA A 942 16.18 -39.96 8.31
N ALA A 943 16.13 -38.94 7.45
CA ALA A 943 15.71 -39.08 6.05
C ALA A 943 16.69 -39.97 5.26
N ASP A 944 18.01 -39.77 5.40
CA ASP A 944 19.07 -40.58 4.77
C ASP A 944 19.02 -42.06 5.24
N LEU A 945 18.55 -42.32 6.47
CA LEU A 945 18.32 -43.67 7.00
C LEU A 945 16.98 -44.30 6.55
N LEU A 946 16.01 -43.48 6.12
CA LEU A 946 14.70 -43.93 5.62
C LEU A 946 14.67 -44.05 4.09
N ASP A 947 15.56 -43.37 3.36
CA ASP A 947 15.74 -43.53 1.92
C ASP A 947 16.49 -44.82 1.59
N LEU A 948 15.75 -45.93 1.66
CA LEU A 948 16.20 -47.30 1.36
C LEU A 948 16.54 -47.53 -0.13
N ARG A 949 16.84 -46.47 -0.91
CA ARG A 949 17.24 -46.55 -2.33
C ARG A 949 18.75 -46.71 -2.55
N ARG A 950 19.56 -46.83 -1.49
CA ARG A 950 20.93 -47.36 -1.61
C ARG A 950 20.96 -48.88 -1.50
N THR A 951 20.67 -49.54 -2.61
CA THR A 951 21.31 -50.83 -2.91
C THR A 951 22.78 -50.52 -3.23
N PRO A 952 23.78 -50.88 -2.39
CA PRO A 952 25.17 -50.64 -2.72
C PRO A 952 25.52 -51.44 -3.97
N THR A 953 26.10 -50.79 -4.98
CA THR A 953 26.60 -51.53 -6.14
C THR A 953 27.87 -52.30 -5.74
N LEU A 954 28.05 -53.50 -6.27
CA LEU A 954 29.18 -54.40 -5.93
C LEU A 954 30.58 -53.76 -6.10
N THR A 955 30.65 -52.67 -6.87
CA THR A 955 31.84 -51.83 -7.09
C THR A 955 32.31 -51.10 -5.82
N GLU A 956 31.44 -50.77 -4.87
CA GLU A 956 31.79 -50.08 -3.62
C GLU A 956 32.25 -51.03 -2.50
N HIS A 957 32.11 -52.35 -2.66
CA HIS A 957 32.53 -53.33 -1.65
C HIS A 957 33.93 -53.93 -1.91
N ASN A 958 34.58 -53.54 -3.01
CA ASN A 958 35.91 -54.00 -3.44
C ASN A 958 36.89 -52.82 -3.65
N ARG A 959 36.73 -51.75 -2.87
CA ARG A 959 37.63 -50.59 -2.76
C ARG A 959 37.83 -50.22 -1.30
#